data_AF-A0A7K3CX23-F1
#
_entry.id   AF-A0A7K3CX23-F1
#
_cell.length_a   1.000
_cell.length_b   1.000
_cell.length_c   1.000
_cell.angle_alpha   90.00
_cell.angle_beta   90.00
_cell.angle_gamma   90.00
#
_symmetry.space_group_name_H-M   'P 1'
#
loop_
_entity.id
_entity.type
_entity.pdbx_description
1 polymer ?
#
loop_
_entity_poly.entity_id
_entity_poly.type
_entity_poly.pdbx_seq_one_letter_code
_entity_poly.pdbx_strand_id
1 'polypeptide(L)'
;MTQWQHLTPPPPTQEPSVSQSQVRLRTLRRSVLAGAIAATLCASAVQLGHAAESTSATGKARTIAAPAAPNPHDVVDRRAKAPKPGAHQLPAPGGLKDGRIPGPRTPEPKAEPDTGSAKAVPCTLDGVTGLSPDRFADFLADPAVTADGCLRTLVWTWDARLAPLMSDAHVQTVSRRIAGLAAAHDGKNSSNILEMLTYLHAVAYQDFSHDEIDVTDAPTVDAMRRAVDAFGSAPRTFDVTRSNAESLREALYAASAPGLRQHQLPLIKRVLATMDAKHPGTAKDTAWAGSALAALSLSYLGVYPGNRDAAFHAAVKADPSYRAAFKAFAGYTHLKGTANAWVVRDALSEYGRFGQIDGLRNEIVSGLGGLVDVVVRNFGEGSAPWAKVATWLNEFDACAPYKVCKADIERRVFPQTYTYDKGAMKVRTALDRGTVDQLYYASKQVKAQFHRVVGTEEPLKGDPNTTLTTVLYASRADYENYHPLLTGMDTNNGGVYIERGATFYTYQRRVPQDSTLTLEELFRHEYTHYLNGRWAVPGFFGEGPWYQGDRTTAMDEGTAEFFDGATRDDGIKVRKSLVQGIIDDTADGGPRMTVDQLLHATYDGDGFRFYDYAGTFFEFLWTERPALIKEMYGHLRSDDPARFDAWRDRLGKDSGLQSQYDAFLDKQIAHVDDLFVPDTTYVPVAELRDTTAEQVRASIKATTGITPDCRSNGAPERPRYTCTGRITANLGASGNPDAVFKDMSETVDYFLLERSTAGDNNLADMNCSFGEVDIWSDGRAGSADFSCEGPLKG
;
A
#
# COMPACT_ATOMS: atom_id res chain seq x y z
N MET A 1 13.27 18.39 -38.10
CA MET A 1 14.64 18.92 -38.31
C MET A 1 14.84 20.13 -37.41
N THR A 2 15.42 19.93 -36.22
CA THR A 2 16.11 20.99 -35.46
C THR A 2 16.90 20.34 -34.31
N GLN A 3 18.21 20.57 -34.32
CA GLN A 3 19.22 20.09 -33.38
C GLN A 3 19.05 20.74 -32.01
N TRP A 4 19.40 20.01 -30.94
CA TRP A 4 19.80 20.60 -29.67
C TRP A 4 21.11 19.97 -29.18
N GLN A 5 22.04 20.86 -28.86
CA GLN A 5 23.45 20.62 -28.57
C GLN A 5 23.68 20.10 -27.15
N HIS A 6 24.67 19.23 -27.01
CA HIS A 6 25.23 18.76 -25.75
C HIS A 6 26.03 19.87 -25.04
N LEU A 7 25.83 20.01 -23.73
CA LEU A 7 26.71 20.75 -22.82
C LEU A 7 27.32 19.78 -21.81
N THR A 8 28.65 19.77 -21.76
CA THR A 8 29.50 19.05 -20.80
C THR A 8 29.67 19.83 -19.49
N PRO A 9 29.85 19.15 -18.34
CA PRO A 9 30.09 19.81 -17.05
C PRO A 9 31.59 20.13 -16.80
N PRO A 10 31.92 21.10 -15.92
CA PRO A 10 33.29 21.49 -15.61
C PRO A 10 33.95 20.59 -14.53
N PRO A 11 35.30 20.59 -14.43
CA PRO A 11 36.05 19.72 -13.51
C PRO A 11 36.16 20.28 -12.07
N PRO A 12 36.54 19.45 -11.08
CA PRO A 12 36.48 19.81 -9.66
C PRO A 12 37.69 20.67 -9.22
N THR A 13 37.42 21.68 -8.39
CA THR A 13 38.41 22.53 -7.73
C THR A 13 38.89 21.93 -6.41
N GLN A 14 40.21 22.00 -6.20
CA GLN A 14 40.99 21.52 -5.07
C GLN A 14 40.73 22.32 -3.77
N GLU A 15 40.68 21.61 -2.63
CA GLU A 15 40.82 22.18 -1.29
C GLU A 15 42.30 22.50 -0.96
N PRO A 16 42.58 23.53 -0.14
CA PRO A 16 43.85 23.65 0.55
C PRO A 16 43.78 23.10 1.98
N SER A 17 44.79 22.31 2.32
CA SER A 17 45.15 21.94 3.70
C SER A 17 45.76 23.14 4.45
N VAL A 18 45.73 23.11 5.80
CA VAL A 18 46.92 23.27 6.68
C VAL A 18 46.53 23.32 8.18
N SER A 19 47.19 22.41 8.90
CA SER A 19 47.78 22.45 10.25
C SER A 19 46.98 22.58 11.56
N GLN A 20 47.18 21.49 12.33
CA GLN A 20 47.15 21.27 13.76
C GLN A 20 47.63 22.40 14.70
N SER A 21 47.09 22.39 15.92
CA SER A 21 47.83 22.68 17.15
C SER A 21 47.25 21.87 18.32
N GLN A 22 48.12 21.10 18.97
CA GLN A 22 47.86 20.30 20.17
C GLN A 22 47.90 21.16 21.43
N VAL A 23 47.07 20.84 22.44
CA VAL A 23 47.44 20.96 23.85
C VAL A 23 46.95 19.72 24.60
N ARG A 24 47.90 19.01 25.23
CA ARG A 24 47.71 17.92 26.21
C ARG A 24 47.58 18.52 27.61
N LEU A 25 46.84 17.84 28.51
CA LEU A 25 47.18 17.53 29.92
C LEU A 25 46.00 16.75 30.56
N ARG A 26 46.11 15.42 30.70
CA ARG A 26 46.42 14.63 31.93
C ARG A 26 45.27 14.45 32.97
N THR A 27 44.67 13.25 32.91
CA THR A 27 44.41 12.24 33.99
C THR A 27 44.33 12.65 35.47
N LEU A 28 43.28 12.15 36.16
CA LEU A 28 43.26 11.30 37.39
C LEU A 28 41.78 11.16 37.85
N ARG A 29 41.06 10.03 37.70
CA ARG A 29 40.98 8.77 38.48
C ARG A 29 40.54 8.89 39.96
N ARG A 30 39.49 8.07 40.25
CA ARG A 30 39.01 7.48 41.53
C ARG A 30 38.15 8.39 42.44
N SER A 31 37.16 7.94 43.21
CA SER A 31 36.28 6.75 43.34
C SER A 31 35.71 6.84 44.77
N VAL A 32 34.45 6.43 44.96
CA VAL A 32 33.96 5.55 46.04
C VAL A 32 33.22 6.10 47.30
N LEU A 33 32.02 5.48 47.49
CA LEU A 33 31.16 5.20 48.68
C LEU A 33 30.52 6.36 49.46
N ALA A 34 29.38 6.24 50.15
CA ALA A 34 28.26 5.29 50.27
C ALA A 34 27.23 5.89 51.24
N GLY A 35 25.99 5.39 51.23
CA GLY A 35 25.02 5.65 52.30
C GLY A 35 23.68 4.96 52.05
N ALA A 36 23.58 3.70 52.48
CA ALA A 36 22.36 2.90 52.52
C ALA A 36 21.53 3.22 53.78
N ILE A 37 20.23 2.90 53.76
CA ILE A 37 19.48 2.23 54.85
C ILE A 37 18.24 1.54 54.23
N ALA A 38 17.97 0.33 54.72
CA ALA A 38 16.97 -0.64 54.30
C ALA A 38 15.93 -0.88 55.41
N ALA A 39 14.81 -1.54 55.06
CA ALA A 39 14.12 -2.61 55.83
C ALA A 39 12.77 -2.95 55.11
N THR A 40 12.63 -4.06 54.38
CA THR A 40 12.32 -5.47 54.74
C THR A 40 10.96 -5.74 55.40
N LEU A 41 10.17 -6.63 54.78
CA LEU A 41 9.60 -7.82 55.44
C LEU A 41 9.19 -8.89 54.42
N CYS A 42 9.63 -10.13 54.71
CA CYS A 42 9.48 -11.35 53.94
C CYS A 42 8.19 -12.11 54.26
N ALA A 43 7.72 -12.96 53.35
CA ALA A 43 7.29 -14.33 53.67
C ALA A 43 7.25 -15.20 52.40
N SER A 44 7.94 -16.32 52.48
CA SER A 44 8.14 -17.38 51.49
C SER A 44 7.09 -18.49 51.58
N ALA A 45 6.72 -19.09 50.46
CA ALA A 45 6.32 -20.50 50.41
C ALA A 45 6.59 -21.10 49.02
N VAL A 46 7.39 -22.17 49.02
CA VAL A 46 7.73 -23.04 47.89
C VAL A 46 6.60 -24.04 47.69
N GLN A 47 6.23 -24.32 46.43
CA GLN A 47 5.78 -25.67 46.04
C GLN A 47 6.03 -25.92 44.54
N LEU A 48 6.63 -27.09 44.28
CA LEU A 48 6.85 -27.73 43.00
C LEU A 48 5.52 -28.15 42.35
N GLY A 49 5.48 -28.14 41.02
CA GLY A 49 4.75 -29.18 40.29
C GLY A 49 3.86 -28.73 39.13
N HIS A 50 4.21 -29.29 37.97
CA HIS A 50 3.33 -29.81 36.92
C HIS A 50 2.73 -28.84 35.89
N ALA A 51 3.13 -29.12 34.65
CA ALA A 51 2.41 -28.86 33.42
C ALA A 51 0.90 -29.09 33.59
N ALA A 52 0.11 -28.17 33.06
CA ALA A 52 -1.31 -28.36 32.83
C ALA A 52 -1.65 -27.82 31.44
N GLU A 53 -2.10 -28.76 30.61
CA GLU A 53 -2.70 -28.60 29.30
C GLU A 53 -3.82 -27.54 29.32
N SER A 54 -3.88 -26.74 28.26
CA SER A 54 -5.01 -25.85 27.99
C SER A 54 -6.26 -26.66 27.70
N THR A 55 -7.25 -26.59 28.58
CA THR A 55 -8.58 -27.14 28.36
C THR A 55 -9.33 -26.32 27.30
N SER A 56 -9.72 -27.01 26.24
CA SER A 56 -10.62 -26.57 25.18
C SER A 56 -11.97 -26.13 25.74
N ALA A 57 -12.28 -24.84 25.63
CA ALA A 57 -13.64 -24.33 25.76
C ALA A 57 -14.34 -24.40 24.40
N THR A 58 -15.42 -25.17 24.35
CA THR A 58 -16.33 -25.32 23.21
C THR A 58 -16.99 -23.98 22.86
N GLY A 59 -16.44 -23.29 21.86
CA GLY A 59 -16.99 -22.08 21.26
C GLY A 59 -18.04 -22.41 20.22
N LYS A 60 -19.25 -21.91 20.41
CA LYS A 60 -20.40 -21.98 19.50
C LYS A 60 -20.02 -21.55 18.07
N ALA A 61 -20.58 -22.26 17.09
CA ALA A 61 -20.50 -21.99 15.67
C ALA A 61 -20.65 -20.49 15.37
N ARG A 62 -19.60 -19.90 14.80
CA ARG A 62 -19.59 -18.53 14.30
C ARG A 62 -20.42 -18.49 13.03
N THR A 63 -21.41 -17.60 13.00
CA THR A 63 -22.07 -17.14 11.79
C THR A 63 -21.02 -16.73 10.76
N ILE A 64 -21.09 -17.35 9.58
CA ILE A 64 -20.26 -17.06 8.41
C ILE A 64 -20.42 -15.57 8.09
N ALA A 65 -19.32 -14.82 8.21
CA ALA A 65 -19.26 -13.43 7.77
C ALA A 65 -19.28 -13.39 6.24
N ALA A 66 -19.86 -12.32 5.68
CA ALA A 66 -19.79 -12.04 4.24
C ALA A 66 -18.33 -12.04 3.74
N PRO A 67 -18.09 -12.30 2.44
CA PRO A 67 -16.74 -12.30 1.87
C PRO A 67 -16.02 -11.01 2.25
N ALA A 68 -14.81 -11.14 2.81
CA ALA A 68 -13.98 -9.98 3.07
C ALA A 68 -13.54 -9.40 1.72
N ALA A 69 -13.74 -8.09 1.50
CA ALA A 69 -13.14 -7.44 0.36
C ALA A 69 -11.61 -7.63 0.41
N PRO A 70 -10.91 -7.78 -0.74
CA PRO A 70 -9.46 -7.89 -0.78
C PRO A 70 -8.83 -6.78 0.06
N ASN A 71 -8.00 -7.14 1.02
CA ASN A 71 -7.36 -6.18 1.88
C ASN A 71 -6.17 -5.56 1.13
N PRO A 72 -6.21 -4.27 0.76
CA PRO A 72 -5.15 -3.66 -0.03
C PRO A 72 -3.79 -3.66 0.71
N HIS A 73 -3.78 -3.87 2.02
CA HIS A 73 -2.58 -3.94 2.84
C HIS A 73 -1.91 -5.32 2.87
N ASP A 74 -2.55 -6.31 2.23
CA ASP A 74 -2.00 -7.64 2.01
C ASP A 74 -1.35 -7.75 0.64
N VAL A 75 -1.59 -6.78 -0.24
CA VAL A 75 -0.95 -6.72 -1.55
C VAL A 75 0.25 -5.80 -1.48
N VAL A 76 1.38 -6.25 -2.00
CA VAL A 76 2.53 -5.35 -2.23
C VAL A 76 2.47 -4.75 -3.61
N ASP A 77 2.97 -3.53 -3.72
CA ASP A 77 3.01 -2.83 -4.99
C ASP A 77 4.43 -2.92 -5.58
N ARG A 78 4.57 -3.62 -6.69
CA ARG A 78 5.80 -3.54 -7.50
C ARG A 78 5.78 -2.36 -8.47
N ARG A 79 4.62 -1.71 -8.70
CA ARG A 79 4.39 -0.68 -9.73
C ARG A 79 4.84 0.74 -9.38
N ALA A 80 5.69 0.93 -8.38
CA ALA A 80 6.13 2.28 -8.02
C ALA A 80 7.44 2.67 -8.74
N LYS A 81 7.36 3.62 -9.65
CA LYS A 81 8.53 4.43 -10.01
C LYS A 81 8.75 5.45 -8.89
N ALA A 82 9.99 5.57 -8.43
CA ALA A 82 10.35 6.64 -7.49
C ALA A 82 9.85 7.99 -8.03
N PRO A 83 9.13 8.79 -7.22
CA PRO A 83 8.64 10.09 -7.65
C PRO A 83 9.78 10.97 -8.16
N LYS A 84 9.55 11.68 -9.27
CA LYS A 84 10.55 12.64 -9.78
C LYS A 84 10.73 13.77 -8.75
N PRO A 85 11.98 14.14 -8.40
CA PRO A 85 12.23 15.27 -7.52
C PRO A 85 11.51 16.53 -8.04
N GLY A 86 10.66 17.14 -7.20
CA GLY A 86 9.90 18.36 -7.53
C GLY A 86 8.50 18.16 -8.15
N ALA A 87 8.07 16.93 -8.42
CA ALA A 87 6.74 16.63 -8.97
C ALA A 87 5.72 16.17 -7.90
N HIS A 88 5.97 16.41 -6.61
CA HIS A 88 5.11 15.91 -5.56
C HIS A 88 3.85 16.76 -5.42
N GLN A 89 2.75 16.32 -6.05
CA GLN A 89 1.43 16.89 -5.79
C GLN A 89 0.84 16.22 -4.56
N LEU A 90 0.65 17.00 -3.50
CA LEU A 90 -0.01 16.50 -2.29
C LEU A 90 -1.45 16.07 -2.61
N PRO A 91 -1.89 14.91 -2.09
CA PRO A 91 -3.21 14.36 -2.40
C PRO A 91 -4.32 15.33 -2.00
N ALA A 92 -5.39 15.32 -2.77
CA ALA A 92 -6.59 16.09 -2.49
C ALA A 92 -7.45 15.41 -1.40
N PRO A 93 -8.30 16.16 -0.70
CA PRO A 93 -9.29 15.58 0.21
C PRO A 93 -10.12 14.49 -0.48
N GLY A 94 -10.34 13.37 0.21
CA GLY A 94 -11.16 12.27 -0.31
C GLY A 94 -10.64 11.57 -1.58
N GLY A 95 -9.37 11.80 -1.94
CA GLY A 95 -8.74 11.16 -3.10
C GLY A 95 -9.09 11.79 -4.45
N LEU A 96 -9.56 13.04 -4.49
CA LEU A 96 -9.86 13.73 -5.75
C LEU A 96 -8.65 13.80 -6.67
N LYS A 97 -8.87 13.51 -7.95
CA LYS A 97 -7.86 13.60 -9.01
C LYS A 97 -8.20 14.75 -9.96
N ASP A 98 -7.16 15.34 -10.55
CA ASP A 98 -7.25 16.28 -11.69
C ASP A 98 -8.06 17.57 -11.47
N GLY A 99 -8.41 17.92 -10.23
CA GLY A 99 -9.16 19.14 -9.94
C GLY A 99 -10.62 19.10 -10.38
N ARG A 100 -11.20 17.89 -10.45
CA ARG A 100 -12.58 17.66 -10.88
C ARG A 100 -13.55 17.65 -9.71
N ILE A 101 -14.79 18.05 -9.99
CA ILE A 101 -15.90 17.91 -9.06
C ILE A 101 -16.14 16.40 -8.85
N PRO A 102 -16.26 15.92 -7.59
CA PRO A 102 -16.51 14.51 -7.36
C PRO A 102 -17.87 14.07 -7.92
N GLY A 103 -17.97 12.80 -8.29
CA GLY A 103 -19.25 12.16 -8.60
C GLY A 103 -20.04 11.75 -7.35
N PRO A 104 -20.98 10.80 -7.46
CA PRO A 104 -21.84 10.40 -6.35
C PRO A 104 -21.01 9.89 -5.16
N ARG A 105 -21.40 10.27 -3.95
CA ARG A 105 -20.66 9.97 -2.70
C ARG A 105 -21.21 8.78 -1.92
N THR A 106 -22.22 8.12 -2.44
CA THR A 106 -22.84 6.92 -1.88
C THR A 106 -22.54 5.70 -2.77
N PRO A 107 -22.38 4.50 -2.16
CA PRO A 107 -22.13 3.27 -2.91
C PRO A 107 -23.16 3.05 -4.02
N GLU A 108 -22.79 2.34 -5.09
CA GLU A 108 -23.77 1.95 -6.10
C GLU A 108 -24.83 1.04 -5.46
N PRO A 109 -26.12 1.28 -5.75
CA PRO A 109 -27.19 0.44 -5.25
C PRO A 109 -27.04 -0.97 -5.85
N LYS A 110 -27.14 -2.00 -5.01
CA LYS A 110 -27.32 -3.37 -5.51
C LYS A 110 -28.63 -3.40 -6.28
N ALA A 111 -28.64 -3.97 -7.48
CA ALA A 111 -29.81 -4.02 -8.36
C ALA A 111 -30.99 -4.69 -7.63
N GLU A 112 -31.89 -3.89 -7.07
CA GLU A 112 -33.18 -4.35 -6.59
C GLU A 112 -34.26 -3.95 -7.61
N PRO A 113 -35.20 -4.85 -7.95
CA PRO A 113 -36.30 -4.52 -8.84
C PRO A 113 -37.16 -3.41 -8.23
N ASP A 114 -37.35 -2.34 -8.98
CA ASP A 114 -38.21 -1.22 -8.58
C ASP A 114 -39.67 -1.69 -8.48
N THR A 115 -40.17 -1.82 -7.25
CA THR A 115 -41.60 -2.07 -6.98
C THR A 115 -42.31 -0.75 -6.71
N GLY A 116 -42.44 0.08 -7.76
CA GLY A 116 -43.04 1.41 -7.71
C GLY A 116 -44.43 1.51 -8.34
N SER A 117 -45.43 1.84 -7.51
CA SER A 117 -46.85 2.03 -7.80
C SER A 117 -47.18 2.96 -8.99
N ALA A 118 -48.20 2.59 -9.77
CA ALA A 118 -48.77 3.40 -10.85
C ALA A 118 -49.52 4.65 -10.33
N LYS A 119 -48.89 5.83 -10.44
CA LYS A 119 -49.54 7.16 -10.68
C LYS A 119 -48.59 8.37 -10.81
N ALA A 120 -47.29 8.24 -10.60
CA ALA A 120 -46.30 9.32 -10.76
C ALA A 120 -45.46 9.18 -12.06
N VAL A 121 -44.73 10.23 -12.44
CA VAL A 121 -43.73 10.17 -13.52
C VAL A 121 -42.70 9.08 -13.17
N PRO A 122 -42.44 8.08 -14.05
CA PRO A 122 -41.50 7.02 -13.73
C PRO A 122 -40.08 7.59 -13.59
N CYS A 123 -39.31 7.04 -12.63
CA CYS A 123 -37.91 7.42 -12.44
C CYS A 123 -37.01 6.76 -13.50
N THR A 124 -37.20 7.17 -14.75
CA THR A 124 -36.44 6.74 -15.91
C THR A 124 -36.22 7.92 -16.84
N LEU A 125 -35.17 7.89 -17.66
CA LEU A 125 -34.93 8.94 -18.65
C LEU A 125 -36.14 9.15 -19.56
N ASP A 126 -36.78 8.07 -20.01
CA ASP A 126 -38.00 8.15 -20.83
C ASP A 126 -39.16 8.86 -20.11
N GLY A 127 -39.24 8.73 -18.78
CA GLY A 127 -40.22 9.43 -17.96
C GLY A 127 -39.95 10.93 -17.84
N VAL A 128 -38.68 11.34 -17.77
CA VAL A 128 -38.31 12.72 -17.42
C VAL A 128 -37.87 13.60 -18.58
N THR A 129 -37.27 13.07 -19.65
CA THR A 129 -36.62 13.86 -20.72
C THR A 129 -37.54 14.87 -21.41
N GLY A 130 -38.86 14.63 -21.44
CA GLY A 130 -39.86 15.53 -22.02
C GLY A 130 -40.46 16.56 -21.06
N LEU A 131 -40.06 16.58 -19.79
CA LEU A 131 -40.64 17.49 -18.80
C LEU A 131 -40.15 18.92 -19.02
N SER A 132 -41.08 19.88 -18.91
CA SER A 132 -40.72 21.31 -18.79
C SER A 132 -39.99 21.58 -17.47
N PRO A 133 -39.22 22.67 -17.34
CA PRO A 133 -38.50 23.03 -16.11
C PRO A 133 -39.33 22.94 -14.81
N ASP A 134 -40.56 23.47 -14.80
CA ASP A 134 -41.43 23.43 -13.62
C ASP A 134 -41.90 22.00 -13.27
N ARG A 135 -42.26 21.21 -14.29
CA ARG A 135 -42.68 19.81 -14.12
C ARG A 135 -41.53 18.92 -13.66
N PHE A 136 -40.31 19.20 -14.12
CA PHE A 136 -39.12 18.51 -13.64
C PHE A 136 -38.80 18.89 -12.19
N ALA A 137 -38.96 20.16 -11.81
CA ALA A 137 -38.85 20.57 -10.41
C ALA A 137 -39.93 19.94 -9.52
N ASP A 138 -41.17 19.76 -10.02
CA ASP A 138 -42.22 19.01 -9.32
C ASP A 138 -41.87 17.53 -9.17
N PHE A 139 -41.27 16.91 -10.19
CA PHE A 139 -40.76 15.53 -10.13
C PHE A 139 -39.69 15.37 -9.03
N LEU A 140 -38.71 16.28 -8.97
CA LEU A 140 -37.68 16.26 -7.92
C LEU A 140 -38.26 16.49 -6.51
N ALA A 141 -39.43 17.13 -6.41
CA ALA A 141 -40.14 17.36 -5.15
C ALA A 141 -41.03 16.19 -4.71
N ASP A 142 -41.17 15.14 -5.53
CA ASP A 142 -41.99 13.97 -5.22
C ASP A 142 -41.28 13.09 -4.15
N PRO A 143 -41.94 12.73 -3.04
CA PRO A 143 -41.37 11.86 -2.01
C PRO A 143 -40.89 10.49 -2.51
N ALA A 144 -41.38 10.01 -3.67
CA ALA A 144 -40.91 8.79 -4.31
C ALA A 144 -39.53 8.96 -4.97
N VAL A 145 -39.13 10.19 -5.30
CA VAL A 145 -37.81 10.50 -5.82
C VAL A 145 -36.86 10.65 -4.64
N THR A 146 -35.81 9.82 -4.62
CA THR A 146 -34.79 9.79 -3.56
C THR A 146 -33.39 9.98 -4.17
N ALA A 147 -32.51 10.64 -3.42
CA ALA A 147 -31.13 10.88 -3.86
C ALA A 147 -30.35 9.59 -4.15
N ASP A 148 -30.42 8.61 -3.25
CA ASP A 148 -29.66 7.35 -3.33
C ASP A 148 -30.39 6.22 -4.10
N GLY A 149 -31.67 6.39 -4.42
CA GLY A 149 -32.45 5.44 -5.22
C GLY A 149 -32.66 5.97 -6.64
N CYS A 150 -33.70 6.78 -6.81
CA CYS A 150 -34.13 7.29 -8.11
C CYS A 150 -33.03 8.11 -8.82
N LEU A 151 -32.48 9.13 -8.17
CA LEU A 151 -31.49 9.99 -8.81
C LEU A 151 -30.16 9.28 -9.03
N ARG A 152 -29.83 8.30 -8.19
CA ARG A 152 -28.59 7.54 -8.28
C ARG A 152 -28.39 6.85 -9.63
N THR A 153 -29.48 6.36 -10.22
CA THR A 153 -29.48 5.71 -11.54
C THR A 153 -29.79 6.68 -12.68
N LEU A 154 -30.46 7.80 -12.39
CA LEU A 154 -30.97 8.71 -13.40
C LEU A 154 -29.93 9.73 -13.89
N VAL A 155 -29.18 10.39 -13.01
CA VAL A 155 -28.42 11.62 -13.36
C VAL A 155 -26.90 11.47 -13.38
N TRP A 156 -26.36 10.38 -12.82
CA TRP A 156 -24.92 10.21 -12.63
C TRP A 156 -24.21 9.50 -13.81
N THR A 157 -24.92 8.64 -14.53
CA THR A 157 -24.41 8.00 -15.74
C THR A 157 -24.77 8.85 -16.95
N TRP A 158 -23.77 9.24 -17.74
CA TRP A 158 -24.02 10.07 -18.91
C TRP A 158 -24.90 9.36 -19.95
N ASP A 159 -25.93 10.05 -20.39
CA ASP A 159 -26.79 9.73 -21.53
C ASP A 159 -27.17 11.06 -22.19
N ALA A 160 -27.09 11.16 -23.52
CA ALA A 160 -27.37 12.41 -24.23
C ALA A 160 -28.78 12.97 -23.97
N ARG A 161 -29.74 12.12 -23.55
CA ARG A 161 -31.09 12.52 -23.13
C ARG A 161 -31.12 13.34 -21.83
N LEU A 162 -30.01 13.42 -21.09
CA LEU A 162 -29.88 14.28 -19.91
C LEU A 162 -29.65 15.74 -20.27
N ALA A 163 -29.01 16.04 -21.41
CA ALA A 163 -28.66 17.42 -21.78
C ALA A 163 -29.87 18.39 -21.76
N PRO A 164 -31.06 18.05 -22.30
CA PRO A 164 -32.23 18.93 -22.20
C PRO A 164 -32.67 19.20 -20.75
N LEU A 165 -32.51 18.23 -19.85
CA LEU A 165 -32.87 18.32 -18.44
C LEU A 165 -31.86 19.11 -17.62
N MET A 166 -30.64 19.27 -18.11
CA MET A 166 -29.55 20.02 -17.47
C MET A 166 -29.35 21.41 -18.09
N SER A 167 -30.29 21.87 -18.93
CA SER A 167 -30.25 23.21 -19.51
C SER A 167 -30.42 24.32 -18.46
N ASP A 168 -29.94 25.52 -18.77
CA ASP A 168 -30.00 26.72 -17.92
C ASP A 168 -31.41 26.93 -17.33
N ALA A 169 -32.44 26.76 -18.15
CA ALA A 169 -33.83 26.92 -17.72
C ALA A 169 -34.25 25.93 -16.63
N HIS A 170 -33.80 24.67 -16.72
CA HIS A 170 -34.06 23.65 -15.69
C HIS A 170 -33.25 23.92 -14.43
N VAL A 171 -31.94 24.16 -14.58
CA VAL A 171 -31.02 24.47 -13.47
C VAL A 171 -31.51 25.69 -12.69
N GLN A 172 -31.85 26.77 -13.37
CA GLN A 172 -32.37 27.99 -12.75
C GLN A 172 -33.73 27.78 -12.09
N THR A 173 -34.62 26.98 -12.67
CA THR A 173 -35.95 26.70 -12.09
C THR A 173 -35.85 25.86 -10.83
N VAL A 174 -35.05 24.80 -10.83
CA VAL A 174 -34.78 23.99 -9.63
C VAL A 174 -34.08 24.82 -8.57
N SER A 175 -33.11 25.67 -8.94
CA SER A 175 -32.44 26.59 -8.01
C SER A 175 -33.43 27.56 -7.35
N ARG A 176 -34.36 28.15 -8.12
CA ARG A 176 -35.42 29.01 -7.57
C ARG A 176 -36.37 28.24 -6.64
N ARG A 177 -36.70 26.99 -6.96
CA ARG A 177 -37.51 26.11 -6.10
C ARG A 177 -36.84 25.88 -4.75
N ILE A 178 -35.55 25.53 -4.75
CA ILE A 178 -34.77 25.37 -3.51
C ILE A 178 -34.81 26.66 -2.69
N ALA A 179 -34.53 27.80 -3.31
CA ALA A 179 -34.53 29.09 -2.61
C ALA A 179 -35.90 29.41 -1.98
N GLY A 180 -37.01 29.06 -2.64
CA GLY A 180 -38.36 29.25 -2.11
C GLY A 180 -38.74 28.31 -0.96
N LEU A 181 -38.16 27.10 -0.92
CA LEU A 181 -38.43 26.11 0.13
C LEU A 181 -37.50 26.25 1.35
N ALA A 182 -36.29 26.78 1.14
CA ALA A 182 -35.22 26.80 2.12
C ALA A 182 -35.62 27.35 3.49
N ALA A 183 -36.30 28.50 3.56
CA ALA A 183 -36.64 29.13 4.84
C ALA A 183 -37.60 28.29 5.72
N ALA A 184 -38.42 27.42 5.11
CA ALA A 184 -39.46 26.65 5.78
C ALA A 184 -39.10 25.17 5.99
N HIS A 185 -37.92 24.73 5.57
CA HIS A 185 -37.51 23.34 5.71
C HIS A 185 -37.42 22.91 7.18
N ASP A 186 -37.72 21.64 7.45
CA ASP A 186 -37.83 21.10 8.81
C ASP A 186 -36.54 20.42 9.32
N GLY A 187 -35.50 20.36 8.49
CA GLY A 187 -34.25 19.65 8.76
C GLY A 187 -34.33 18.13 8.60
N LYS A 188 -35.45 17.59 8.08
CA LYS A 188 -35.71 16.15 7.88
C LYS A 188 -35.95 15.78 6.41
N ASN A 189 -35.75 16.74 5.51
CA ASN A 189 -35.96 16.61 4.08
C ASN A 189 -37.43 16.35 3.66
N SER A 190 -38.42 16.80 4.44
CA SER A 190 -39.85 16.64 4.07
C SER A 190 -40.27 17.42 2.83
N SER A 191 -39.41 18.32 2.32
CA SER A 191 -39.61 19.13 1.13
C SER A 191 -38.68 18.74 -0.03
N ASN A 192 -38.00 17.59 0.05
CA ASN A 192 -37.11 17.03 -0.98
C ASN A 192 -36.02 18.01 -1.48
N ILE A 193 -35.49 18.85 -0.59
CA ILE A 193 -34.40 19.78 -0.95
C ILE A 193 -33.10 19.01 -1.23
N LEU A 194 -32.86 17.89 -0.53
CA LEU A 194 -31.71 17.02 -0.77
C LEU A 194 -31.66 16.55 -2.22
N GLU A 195 -32.78 16.07 -2.76
CA GLU A 195 -32.90 15.59 -4.13
C GLU A 195 -32.65 16.70 -5.15
N MET A 196 -33.22 17.88 -4.92
CA MET A 196 -32.98 19.04 -5.79
C MET A 196 -31.51 19.48 -5.79
N LEU A 197 -30.85 19.46 -4.62
CA LEU A 197 -29.42 19.74 -4.51
C LEU A 197 -28.56 18.63 -5.13
N THR A 198 -28.99 17.37 -5.02
CA THR A 198 -28.32 16.21 -5.66
C THR A 198 -28.37 16.35 -7.18
N TYR A 199 -29.51 16.79 -7.73
CA TYR A 199 -29.62 17.13 -9.15
C TYR A 199 -28.63 18.25 -9.52
N LEU A 200 -28.58 19.37 -8.77
CA LEU A 200 -27.64 20.45 -9.08
C LEU A 200 -26.16 20.02 -8.97
N HIS A 201 -25.84 19.12 -8.03
CA HIS A 201 -24.52 18.52 -7.94
C HIS A 201 -24.21 17.67 -9.18
N ALA A 202 -25.15 16.82 -9.62
CA ALA A 202 -24.98 16.05 -10.85
C ALA A 202 -24.79 16.96 -12.07
N VAL A 203 -25.54 18.07 -12.19
CA VAL A 203 -25.32 19.05 -13.27
C VAL A 203 -23.89 19.60 -13.22
N ALA A 204 -23.43 20.08 -12.07
CA ALA A 204 -22.07 20.61 -11.92
C ALA A 204 -21.00 19.55 -12.24
N TYR A 205 -21.25 18.28 -11.91
CA TYR A 205 -20.37 17.17 -12.26
C TYR A 205 -20.31 16.91 -13.78
N GLN A 206 -21.47 16.88 -14.46
CA GLN A 206 -21.54 16.60 -15.89
C GLN A 206 -20.99 17.75 -16.75
N ASP A 207 -21.22 19.01 -16.35
CA ASP A 207 -20.70 20.23 -17.00
C ASP A 207 -19.18 20.18 -17.26
N PHE A 208 -18.43 19.50 -16.38
CA PHE A 208 -16.98 19.36 -16.55
C PHE A 208 -16.56 18.60 -17.82
N SER A 209 -17.35 17.61 -18.27
CA SER A 209 -16.99 16.71 -19.38
C SER A 209 -17.88 16.86 -20.61
N HIS A 210 -18.89 17.73 -20.57
CA HIS A 210 -19.95 17.81 -21.56
C HIS A 210 -20.27 19.28 -21.90
N ASP A 211 -19.75 19.74 -23.04
CA ASP A 211 -19.89 21.14 -23.51
C ASP A 211 -21.35 21.55 -23.80
N GLU A 212 -22.27 20.57 -23.88
CA GLU A 212 -23.70 20.82 -24.05
C GLU A 212 -24.39 21.36 -22.78
N ILE A 213 -23.71 21.28 -21.63
CA ILE A 213 -24.14 21.86 -20.36
C ILE A 213 -23.24 23.07 -20.10
N ASP A 214 -23.85 24.20 -19.73
CA ASP A 214 -23.12 25.40 -19.32
C ASP A 214 -23.76 25.98 -18.06
N VAL A 215 -23.15 25.73 -16.90
CA VAL A 215 -23.59 26.39 -15.64
C VAL A 215 -22.85 27.70 -15.37
N THR A 216 -22.00 28.15 -16.29
CA THR A 216 -21.09 29.29 -16.09
C THR A 216 -21.67 30.63 -16.55
N ASP A 217 -22.83 30.63 -17.21
CA ASP A 217 -23.54 31.86 -17.54
C ASP A 217 -24.01 32.61 -16.27
N ALA A 218 -24.01 33.94 -16.34
CA ALA A 218 -24.25 34.77 -15.16
C ALA A 218 -25.65 34.53 -14.51
N PRO A 219 -26.77 34.44 -15.27
CA PRO A 219 -28.06 34.04 -14.72
C PRO A 219 -28.07 32.70 -13.97
N THR A 220 -27.45 31.65 -14.52
CA THR A 220 -27.41 30.31 -13.89
C THR A 220 -26.53 30.29 -12.65
N VAL A 221 -25.32 30.87 -12.72
CA VAL A 221 -24.45 31.06 -11.55
C VAL A 221 -25.19 31.81 -10.44
N ASP A 222 -25.89 32.88 -10.76
CA ASP A 222 -26.63 33.69 -9.79
C ASP A 222 -27.83 32.93 -9.18
N ALA A 223 -28.52 32.10 -9.96
CA ALA A 223 -29.59 31.24 -9.47
C ALA A 223 -29.06 30.16 -8.51
N MET A 224 -28.01 29.41 -8.90
CA MET A 224 -27.41 28.38 -8.06
C MET A 224 -26.83 28.97 -6.77
N ARG A 225 -26.14 30.11 -6.87
CA ARG A 225 -25.64 30.86 -5.71
C ARG A 225 -26.76 31.19 -4.72
N ARG A 226 -27.89 31.72 -5.20
CA ARG A 226 -29.04 32.05 -4.33
C ARG A 226 -29.67 30.81 -3.71
N ALA A 227 -29.77 29.70 -4.44
CA ALA A 227 -30.29 28.45 -3.88
C ALA A 227 -29.45 27.96 -2.70
N VAL A 228 -28.13 27.93 -2.88
CA VAL A 228 -27.18 27.47 -1.88
C VAL A 228 -27.07 28.44 -0.71
N ASP A 229 -27.12 29.75 -0.95
CA ASP A 229 -27.15 30.76 0.12
C ASP A 229 -28.45 30.71 0.93
N ALA A 230 -29.61 30.58 0.27
CA ALA A 230 -30.90 30.46 0.95
C ALA A 230 -30.95 29.21 1.83
N PHE A 231 -30.50 28.06 1.32
CA PHE A 231 -30.39 26.85 2.13
C PHE A 231 -29.35 26.99 3.24
N GLY A 232 -28.14 27.45 2.92
CA GLY A 232 -27.03 27.62 3.85
C GLY A 232 -27.28 28.65 4.97
N SER A 233 -28.23 29.55 4.80
CA SER A 233 -28.62 30.57 5.78
C SER A 233 -29.89 30.23 6.57
N ALA A 234 -30.66 29.22 6.15
CA ALA A 234 -31.94 28.90 6.77
C ALA A 234 -31.81 28.47 8.26
N PRO A 235 -32.86 28.70 9.08
CA PRO A 235 -32.78 28.53 10.53
C PRO A 235 -32.49 27.10 10.99
N ARG A 236 -32.90 26.10 10.21
CA ARG A 236 -32.86 24.67 10.58
C ARG A 236 -31.74 23.90 9.88
N THR A 237 -30.94 24.55 9.02
CA THR A 237 -29.88 23.90 8.20
C THR A 237 -28.77 23.27 9.01
N PHE A 238 -28.50 23.81 10.20
CA PHE A 238 -27.42 23.33 11.07
C PHE A 238 -27.94 22.61 12.31
N ASP A 239 -29.23 22.27 12.34
CA ASP A 239 -29.70 21.23 13.24
C ASP A 239 -28.96 19.92 12.91
N VAL A 240 -28.44 19.25 13.94
CA VAL A 240 -27.62 18.04 13.81
C VAL A 240 -28.50 16.85 13.40
N THR A 241 -28.81 16.77 12.11
CA THR A 241 -29.54 15.67 11.47
C THR A 241 -28.74 15.15 10.29
N ARG A 242 -28.94 13.87 9.97
CA ARG A 242 -28.31 13.24 8.81
C ARG A 242 -28.72 13.92 7.50
N SER A 243 -30.01 14.20 7.31
CA SER A 243 -30.55 14.84 6.11
C SER A 243 -29.96 16.23 5.85
N ASN A 244 -29.73 17.02 6.91
CA ASN A 244 -29.05 18.30 6.77
C ASN A 244 -27.59 18.14 6.37
N ALA A 245 -26.87 17.19 6.97
CA ALA A 245 -25.48 16.92 6.60
C ALA A 245 -25.34 16.47 5.14
N GLU A 246 -26.23 15.59 4.67
CA GLU A 246 -26.30 15.16 3.27
C GLU A 246 -26.67 16.33 2.36
N SER A 247 -27.66 17.17 2.72
CA SER A 247 -28.04 18.33 1.92
C SER A 247 -26.93 19.38 1.84
N LEU A 248 -26.20 19.61 2.95
CA LEU A 248 -25.02 20.48 2.97
C LEU A 248 -23.90 19.96 2.07
N ARG A 249 -23.69 18.64 2.06
CA ARG A 249 -22.74 17.98 1.15
C ARG A 249 -23.11 18.25 -0.31
N GLU A 250 -24.36 17.97 -0.70
CA GLU A 250 -24.82 18.19 -2.08
C GLU A 250 -24.79 19.67 -2.48
N ALA A 251 -25.18 20.58 -1.57
CA ALA A 251 -25.12 22.02 -1.81
C ALA A 251 -23.69 22.51 -2.07
N LEU A 252 -22.72 22.03 -1.29
CA LEU A 252 -21.31 22.40 -1.46
C LEU A 252 -20.74 21.85 -2.78
N TYR A 253 -21.07 20.62 -3.16
CA TYR A 253 -20.59 20.12 -4.45
C TYR A 253 -21.29 20.76 -5.64
N ALA A 254 -22.59 21.04 -5.58
CA ALA A 254 -23.29 21.85 -6.58
C ALA A 254 -22.62 23.22 -6.75
N ALA A 255 -22.25 23.86 -5.64
CA ALA A 255 -21.57 25.16 -5.64
C ALA A 255 -20.05 25.09 -5.92
N SER A 256 -19.53 23.92 -6.32
CA SER A 256 -18.12 23.76 -6.65
C SER A 256 -17.80 23.98 -8.14
N ALA A 257 -18.83 24.23 -8.96
CA ALA A 257 -18.67 24.63 -10.36
C ALA A 257 -17.92 25.97 -10.52
N PRO A 258 -17.26 26.19 -11.68
CA PRO A 258 -16.54 27.43 -11.96
C PRO A 258 -17.43 28.68 -11.72
N GLY A 259 -16.85 29.72 -11.11
CA GLY A 259 -17.57 30.96 -10.82
C GLY A 259 -18.49 30.94 -9.59
N LEU A 260 -18.69 29.79 -8.91
CA LEU A 260 -19.49 29.71 -7.69
C LEU A 260 -18.66 29.67 -6.39
N ARG A 261 -17.45 29.10 -6.44
CA ARG A 261 -16.64 28.74 -5.26
C ARG A 261 -16.38 29.90 -4.31
N GLN A 262 -16.03 31.07 -4.83
CA GLN A 262 -15.70 32.28 -4.06
C GLN A 262 -16.87 32.79 -3.21
N HIS A 263 -18.10 32.42 -3.56
CA HIS A 263 -19.29 32.81 -2.81
C HIS A 263 -19.56 31.87 -1.62
N GLN A 264 -18.91 30.71 -1.55
CA GLN A 264 -19.21 29.67 -0.56
C GLN A 264 -18.34 29.72 0.69
N LEU A 265 -17.39 30.66 0.78
CA LEU A 265 -16.52 30.82 1.96
C LEU A 265 -17.32 30.88 3.28
N PRO A 266 -18.44 31.62 3.39
CA PRO A 266 -19.26 31.63 4.61
C PRO A 266 -19.86 30.25 4.95
N LEU A 267 -20.39 29.54 3.95
CA LEU A 267 -21.00 28.22 4.14
C LEU A 267 -19.95 27.20 4.59
N ILE A 268 -18.78 27.18 3.96
CA ILE A 268 -17.65 26.33 4.33
C ILE A 268 -17.22 26.59 5.77
N LYS A 269 -17.05 27.86 6.17
CA LYS A 269 -16.73 28.20 7.58
C LYS A 269 -17.75 27.63 8.55
N ARG A 270 -19.03 27.74 8.22
CA ARG A 270 -20.13 27.32 9.08
C ARG A 270 -20.18 25.79 9.20
N VAL A 271 -20.04 25.06 8.09
CA VAL A 271 -19.94 23.58 8.08
C VAL A 271 -18.75 23.11 8.91
N LEU A 272 -17.57 23.71 8.72
CA LEU A 272 -16.37 23.37 9.49
C LEU A 272 -16.54 23.70 10.99
N ALA A 273 -17.18 24.82 11.33
CA ALA A 273 -17.44 25.20 12.72
C ALA A 273 -18.45 24.28 13.42
N THR A 274 -19.38 23.66 12.68
CA THR A 274 -20.33 22.68 13.24
C THR A 274 -19.67 21.33 13.61
N MET A 275 -18.40 21.13 13.24
CA MET A 275 -17.60 20.01 13.73
C MET A 275 -16.98 20.27 15.12
N ASP A 276 -17.30 21.38 15.78
CA ASP A 276 -16.77 21.73 17.11
C ASP A 276 -17.27 20.80 18.25
N ALA A 277 -16.69 20.97 19.43
CA ALA A 277 -17.05 20.18 20.61
C ALA A 277 -18.46 20.48 21.16
N LYS A 278 -19.08 21.59 20.77
CA LYS A 278 -20.42 21.99 21.22
C LYS A 278 -21.52 21.26 20.45
N HIS A 279 -21.18 20.64 19.32
CA HIS A 279 -22.08 19.79 18.53
C HIS A 279 -21.64 18.31 18.59
N PRO A 280 -21.67 17.65 19.76
CA PRO A 280 -21.10 16.31 19.92
C PRO A 280 -21.71 15.22 19.02
N GLY A 281 -22.91 15.44 18.46
CA GLY A 281 -23.52 14.55 17.48
C GLY A 281 -22.75 14.45 16.17
N THR A 282 -22.03 15.51 15.77
CA THR A 282 -21.28 15.55 14.50
C THR A 282 -19.99 14.73 14.56
N ALA A 283 -19.44 14.49 15.75
CA ALA A 283 -18.25 13.66 15.92
C ALA A 283 -18.50 12.17 15.63
N LYS A 284 -19.75 11.69 15.82
CA LYS A 284 -20.12 10.28 15.68
C LYS A 284 -20.89 9.98 14.39
N ASP A 285 -21.50 10.98 13.77
CA ASP A 285 -22.25 10.83 12.53
C ASP A 285 -21.34 11.09 11.32
N THR A 286 -21.08 10.05 10.53
CA THR A 286 -20.22 10.13 9.35
C THR A 286 -20.81 10.99 8.24
N ALA A 287 -22.12 11.25 8.23
CA ALA A 287 -22.73 12.17 7.28
C ALA A 287 -22.20 13.60 7.45
N TRP A 288 -21.95 14.03 8.69
CA TRP A 288 -21.33 15.33 8.98
C TRP A 288 -19.90 15.42 8.47
N ALA A 289 -19.12 14.34 8.57
CA ALA A 289 -17.81 14.30 7.94
C ALA A 289 -17.89 14.29 6.40
N GLY A 290 -18.96 13.76 5.81
CA GLY A 290 -19.28 13.92 4.39
C GLY A 290 -19.51 15.39 3.98
N SER A 291 -20.22 16.17 4.80
CA SER A 291 -20.38 17.62 4.57
C SER A 291 -19.06 18.39 4.73
N ALA A 292 -18.25 18.02 5.73
CA ALA A 292 -16.91 18.57 5.91
C ALA A 292 -16.00 18.22 4.73
N LEU A 293 -16.08 16.98 4.21
CA LEU A 293 -15.35 16.59 3.01
C LEU A 293 -15.69 17.47 1.80
N ALA A 294 -16.98 17.76 1.60
CA ALA A 294 -17.42 18.63 0.51
C ALA A 294 -16.87 20.04 0.66
N ALA A 295 -16.84 20.57 1.88
CA ALA A 295 -16.25 21.87 2.19
C ALA A 295 -14.73 21.91 1.90
N LEU A 296 -13.99 20.88 2.32
CA LEU A 296 -12.56 20.73 2.05
C LEU A 296 -12.31 20.55 0.54
N SER A 297 -13.16 19.79 -0.15
CA SER A 297 -13.06 19.52 -1.59
C SER A 297 -13.29 20.79 -2.42
N LEU A 298 -14.35 21.56 -2.13
CA LEU A 298 -14.58 22.84 -2.80
C LEU A 298 -13.38 23.78 -2.59
N SER A 299 -12.86 23.85 -1.37
CA SER A 299 -11.66 24.63 -1.07
C SER A 299 -10.47 24.16 -1.91
N TYR A 300 -10.21 22.85 -1.96
CA TYR A 300 -9.16 22.27 -2.81
C TYR A 300 -9.33 22.67 -4.27
N LEU A 301 -10.55 22.54 -4.83
CA LEU A 301 -10.84 22.88 -6.23
C LEU A 301 -10.58 24.35 -6.54
N GLY A 302 -10.83 25.24 -5.58
CA GLY A 302 -10.55 26.67 -5.70
C GLY A 302 -9.06 27.02 -5.58
N VAL A 303 -8.25 26.22 -4.87
CA VAL A 303 -6.78 26.44 -4.77
C VAL A 303 -6.00 25.70 -5.85
N TYR A 304 -6.56 24.61 -6.38
CA TYR A 304 -5.88 23.73 -7.31
C TYR A 304 -5.38 24.50 -8.54
N PRO A 305 -4.05 24.51 -8.82
CA PRO A 305 -3.49 25.35 -9.88
C PRO A 305 -4.08 25.09 -11.27
N GLY A 306 -4.51 23.86 -11.56
CA GLY A 306 -5.12 23.49 -12.84
C GLY A 306 -6.44 24.21 -13.13
N ASN A 307 -7.19 24.59 -12.10
CA ASN A 307 -8.49 25.27 -12.25
C ASN A 307 -8.39 26.78 -12.45
N ARG A 308 -7.21 27.39 -12.18
CA ARG A 308 -6.93 28.83 -12.42
C ARG A 308 -7.98 29.78 -11.81
N ASP A 309 -8.44 29.50 -10.59
CA ASP A 309 -9.56 30.20 -9.95
C ASP A 309 -9.14 31.51 -9.25
N ALA A 310 -8.88 32.55 -10.05
CA ALA A 310 -8.42 33.85 -9.53
C ALA A 310 -9.42 34.52 -8.59
N ALA A 311 -10.73 34.34 -8.80
CA ALA A 311 -11.77 34.91 -7.96
C ALA A 311 -11.78 34.26 -6.56
N PHE A 312 -11.66 32.95 -6.49
CA PHE A 312 -11.52 32.23 -5.23
C PHE A 312 -10.22 32.62 -4.51
N HIS A 313 -9.09 32.69 -5.21
CA HIS A 313 -7.82 33.13 -4.63
C HIS A 313 -7.92 34.53 -3.99
N ALA A 314 -8.56 35.48 -4.68
CA ALA A 314 -8.77 36.84 -4.16
C ALA A 314 -9.68 36.84 -2.91
N ALA A 315 -10.77 36.06 -2.93
CA ALA A 315 -11.69 35.95 -1.79
C ALA A 315 -11.01 35.32 -0.57
N VAL A 316 -10.27 34.21 -0.76
CA VAL A 316 -9.53 33.55 0.32
C VAL A 316 -8.46 34.47 0.90
N LYS A 317 -7.75 35.24 0.06
CA LYS A 317 -6.75 36.22 0.52
C LYS A 317 -7.37 37.31 1.39
N ALA A 318 -8.54 37.82 0.99
CA ALA A 318 -9.26 38.87 1.70
C ALA A 318 -9.91 38.41 3.02
N ASP A 319 -10.07 37.11 3.27
CA ASP A 319 -10.76 36.58 4.46
C ASP A 319 -9.82 35.76 5.38
N PRO A 320 -9.12 36.39 6.34
CA PRO A 320 -8.34 35.68 7.36
C PRO A 320 -9.17 34.73 8.23
N SER A 321 -10.47 35.02 8.44
CA SER A 321 -11.35 34.16 9.24
C SER A 321 -11.63 32.83 8.55
N TYR A 322 -11.66 32.82 7.21
CA TYR A 322 -11.77 31.61 6.42
C TYR A 322 -10.57 30.68 6.64
N ARG A 323 -9.36 31.21 6.51
CA ARG A 323 -8.12 30.43 6.76
C ARG A 323 -8.04 29.95 8.20
N ALA A 324 -8.47 30.77 9.17
CA ALA A 324 -8.50 30.42 10.58
C ALA A 324 -9.46 29.25 10.90
N ALA A 325 -10.55 29.08 10.14
CA ALA A 325 -11.50 27.98 10.34
C ALA A 325 -10.83 26.60 10.14
N PHE A 326 -9.95 26.48 9.15
CA PHE A 326 -9.18 25.25 8.92
C PHE A 326 -8.12 25.05 10.01
N LYS A 327 -7.41 26.13 10.37
CA LYS A 327 -6.40 26.13 11.44
C LYS A 327 -6.95 25.64 12.79
N ALA A 328 -8.22 25.95 13.09
CA ALA A 328 -8.87 25.61 14.35
C ALA A 328 -8.93 24.10 14.64
N PHE A 329 -8.88 23.25 13.60
CA PHE A 329 -8.91 21.79 13.76
C PHE A 329 -7.73 21.23 14.55
N ALA A 330 -6.60 21.96 14.62
CA ALA A 330 -5.49 21.60 15.51
C ALA A 330 -5.92 21.53 16.99
N GLY A 331 -7.04 22.15 17.37
CA GLY A 331 -7.64 22.09 18.71
C GLY A 331 -8.80 21.10 18.87
N TYR A 332 -9.25 20.41 17.81
CA TYR A 332 -10.47 19.59 17.83
C TYR A 332 -10.20 18.17 18.37
N THR A 333 -9.66 18.11 19.59
CA THR A 333 -9.27 16.85 20.25
C THR A 333 -10.44 15.91 20.53
N HIS A 334 -11.68 16.43 20.56
CA HIS A 334 -12.91 15.63 20.73
C HIS A 334 -13.19 14.70 19.55
N LEU A 335 -12.59 14.94 18.38
CA LEU A 335 -12.70 14.03 17.22
C LEU A 335 -11.75 12.82 17.32
N LYS A 336 -10.78 12.84 18.26
CA LYS A 336 -9.80 11.75 18.42
C LYS A 336 -10.49 10.43 18.73
N GLY A 337 -10.09 9.37 18.03
CA GLY A 337 -10.66 8.02 18.22
C GLY A 337 -12.10 7.85 17.71
N THR A 338 -12.67 8.86 17.05
CA THR A 338 -13.99 8.77 16.40
C THR A 338 -13.84 8.42 14.92
N ALA A 339 -14.93 7.99 14.27
CA ALA A 339 -14.96 7.77 12.83
C ALA A 339 -14.60 9.02 12.00
N ASN A 340 -14.74 10.22 12.59
CA ASN A 340 -14.51 11.50 11.94
C ASN A 340 -13.14 12.11 12.29
N ALA A 341 -12.24 11.37 12.94
CA ALA A 341 -10.90 11.84 13.31
C ALA A 341 -10.07 12.33 12.10
N TRP A 342 -10.28 11.74 10.93
CA TRP A 342 -9.58 12.08 9.70
C TRP A 342 -9.85 13.52 9.22
N VAL A 343 -10.98 14.13 9.61
CA VAL A 343 -11.32 15.51 9.24
C VAL A 343 -10.27 16.49 9.78
N VAL A 344 -9.70 16.22 10.96
CA VAL A 344 -8.61 17.03 11.52
C VAL A 344 -7.39 17.02 10.61
N ARG A 345 -6.98 15.83 10.17
CA ARG A 345 -5.83 15.64 9.27
C ARG A 345 -6.03 16.42 7.97
N ASP A 346 -7.19 16.29 7.34
CA ASP A 346 -7.45 16.90 6.03
C ASP A 346 -7.64 18.42 6.14
N ALA A 347 -8.31 18.91 7.18
CA ALA A 347 -8.43 20.35 7.42
C ALA A 347 -7.07 21.04 7.61
N LEU A 348 -6.13 20.42 8.33
CA LEU A 348 -4.78 20.96 8.48
C LEU A 348 -3.95 20.85 7.19
N SER A 349 -4.19 19.80 6.39
CA SER A 349 -3.61 19.70 5.05
C SER A 349 -4.10 20.86 4.17
N GLU A 350 -5.40 21.15 4.14
CA GLU A 350 -5.93 22.26 3.33
C GLU A 350 -5.53 23.64 3.87
N TYR A 351 -5.35 23.79 5.19
CA TYR A 351 -4.75 25.01 5.75
C TYR A 351 -3.35 25.28 5.17
N GLY A 352 -2.50 24.26 5.07
CA GLY A 352 -1.18 24.40 4.46
C GLY A 352 -1.26 24.72 2.96
N ARG A 353 -2.26 24.17 2.25
CA ARG A 353 -2.47 24.39 0.81
C ARG A 353 -2.69 25.85 0.44
N PHE A 354 -3.30 26.65 1.32
CA PHE A 354 -3.43 28.08 1.09
C PHE A 354 -2.09 28.81 0.87
N GLY A 355 -0.97 28.23 1.30
CA GLY A 355 0.36 28.78 1.02
C GLY A 355 0.75 28.73 -0.47
N GLN A 356 0.02 27.97 -1.29
CA GLN A 356 0.13 27.96 -2.76
C GLN A 356 -0.54 29.17 -3.42
N ILE A 357 -1.39 29.92 -2.71
CA ILE A 357 -1.99 31.16 -3.21
C ILE A 357 -0.98 32.31 -3.09
N ASP A 358 -0.79 33.04 -4.20
CA ASP A 358 0.14 34.16 -4.26
C ASP A 358 -0.12 35.23 -3.19
N GLY A 359 0.90 35.44 -2.35
CA GLY A 359 0.90 36.39 -1.25
C GLY A 359 0.41 35.84 0.10
N LEU A 360 0.05 34.55 0.19
CA LEU A 360 -0.29 33.89 1.46
C LEU A 360 0.83 33.01 2.04
N ARG A 361 1.84 32.63 1.24
CA ARG A 361 2.92 31.70 1.66
C ARG A 361 3.52 32.02 3.03
N ASN A 362 3.93 33.27 3.27
CA ASN A 362 4.60 33.65 4.53
C ASN A 362 3.67 33.53 5.75
N GLU A 363 2.41 33.94 5.61
CA GLU A 363 1.41 33.81 6.68
C GLU A 363 1.15 32.34 7.01
N ILE A 364 0.96 31.51 5.98
CA ILE A 364 0.67 30.08 6.13
C ILE A 364 1.85 29.34 6.73
N VAL A 365 3.08 29.58 6.25
CA VAL A 365 4.31 28.99 6.82
C VAL A 365 4.46 29.35 8.30
N SER A 366 4.29 30.62 8.66
CA SER A 366 4.34 31.04 10.07
C SER A 366 3.25 30.36 10.91
N GLY A 367 2.04 30.26 10.36
CA GLY A 367 0.93 29.60 11.03
C GLY A 367 1.12 28.10 11.21
N LEU A 368 1.64 27.39 10.21
CA LEU A 368 2.00 25.97 10.28
C LEU A 368 3.08 25.73 11.33
N GLY A 369 4.10 26.59 11.34
CA GLY A 369 5.14 26.56 12.36
C GLY A 369 4.61 26.67 13.78
N GLY A 370 3.67 27.59 14.01
CA GLY A 370 2.97 27.72 15.30
C GLY A 370 2.04 26.54 15.64
N LEU A 371 1.72 25.67 14.69
CA LEU A 371 0.90 24.48 14.93
C LEU A 371 1.71 23.26 15.35
N VAL A 372 3.02 23.19 15.07
CA VAL A 372 3.84 21.97 15.31
C VAL A 372 3.69 21.48 16.75
N ASP A 373 3.95 22.33 17.74
CA ASP A 373 3.83 21.96 19.16
C ASP A 373 2.37 21.71 19.59
N VAL A 374 1.41 22.40 18.96
CA VAL A 374 -0.02 22.24 19.24
C VAL A 374 -0.48 20.85 18.84
N VAL A 375 -0.15 20.40 17.62
CA VAL A 375 -0.55 19.08 17.14
C VAL A 375 0.20 17.96 17.85
N VAL A 376 1.49 18.16 18.22
CA VAL A 376 2.20 17.22 19.10
C VAL A 376 1.48 17.06 20.43
N ARG A 377 1.15 18.17 21.11
CA ARG A 377 0.47 18.13 22.41
C ARG A 377 -0.92 17.49 22.33
N ASN A 378 -1.67 17.77 21.27
CA ASN A 378 -3.08 17.38 21.17
C ASN A 378 -3.27 15.97 20.58
N PHE A 379 -2.45 15.58 19.61
CA PHE A 379 -2.61 14.34 18.86
C PHE A 379 -1.42 13.37 19.00
N GLY A 380 -0.25 13.87 19.38
CA GLY A 380 1.00 13.12 19.45
C GLY A 380 1.92 13.45 18.29
N GLU A 381 3.23 13.40 18.53
CA GLU A 381 4.23 13.42 17.46
C GLU A 381 4.06 12.20 16.55
N GLY A 382 4.21 12.38 15.23
CA GLY A 382 3.95 11.32 14.25
C GLY A 382 2.49 11.06 13.92
N SER A 383 1.55 11.70 14.62
CA SER A 383 0.12 11.57 14.31
C SER A 383 -0.22 12.11 12.92
N ALA A 384 -1.33 11.66 12.34
CA ALA A 384 -1.75 12.12 11.01
C ALA A 384 -1.90 13.66 10.88
N PRO A 385 -2.47 14.39 11.87
CA PRO A 385 -2.46 15.85 11.87
C PRO A 385 -1.05 16.45 11.89
N TRP A 386 -0.15 15.89 12.71
CA TRP A 386 1.25 16.33 12.76
C TRP A 386 1.95 16.11 11.42
N ALA A 387 1.72 14.96 10.78
CA ALA A 387 2.33 14.62 9.50
C ALA A 387 1.94 15.64 8.43
N LYS A 388 0.67 16.06 8.33
CA LYS A 388 0.25 17.08 7.34
C LYS A 388 0.87 18.45 7.56
N VAL A 389 1.04 18.87 8.82
CA VAL A 389 1.76 20.12 9.14
C VAL A 389 3.22 20.02 8.73
N ALA A 390 3.89 18.92 9.09
CA ALA A 390 5.29 18.68 8.74
C ALA A 390 5.49 18.57 7.23
N THR A 391 4.60 17.91 6.50
CA THR A 391 4.63 17.80 5.04
C THR A 391 4.64 19.19 4.39
N TRP A 392 3.71 20.09 4.73
CA TRP A 392 3.69 21.44 4.15
C TRP A 392 4.92 22.28 4.53
N LEU A 393 5.44 22.13 5.75
CA LEU A 393 6.68 22.78 6.14
C LEU A 393 7.88 22.28 5.31
N ASN A 394 7.89 21.01 4.89
CA ASN A 394 8.90 20.50 3.96
C ASN A 394 8.67 21.02 2.53
N GLU A 395 7.42 21.00 2.04
CA GLU A 395 7.09 21.51 0.69
C GLU A 395 7.42 23.01 0.51
N PHE A 396 7.36 23.79 1.58
CA PHE A 396 7.73 25.21 1.56
C PHE A 396 9.19 25.50 1.92
N ASP A 397 10.03 24.47 2.10
CA ASP A 397 11.43 24.60 2.56
C ASP A 397 11.57 25.35 3.90
N ALA A 398 10.59 25.20 4.80
CA ALA A 398 10.47 25.93 6.06
C ALA A 398 10.51 25.02 7.31
N CYS A 399 10.98 23.79 7.15
CA CYS A 399 10.99 22.75 8.20
C CYS A 399 12.05 22.95 9.30
N ALA A 400 13.19 23.59 8.96
CA ALA A 400 14.40 23.56 9.78
C ALA A 400 14.22 24.17 11.19
N PRO A 401 13.54 25.33 11.37
CA PRO A 401 13.32 25.90 12.70
C PRO A 401 12.56 24.99 13.65
N TYR A 402 11.76 24.07 13.11
CA TYR A 402 10.88 23.17 13.87
C TYR A 402 11.43 21.75 14.00
N LYS A 403 12.61 21.45 13.43
CA LYS A 403 13.24 20.11 13.44
C LYS A 403 12.32 19.02 12.88
N VAL A 404 11.53 19.37 11.87
CA VAL A 404 10.62 18.47 11.14
C VAL A 404 11.06 18.30 9.68
N CYS A 405 12.33 18.59 9.36
CA CYS A 405 12.83 18.30 8.02
C CYS A 405 12.89 16.79 7.79
N LYS A 406 12.72 16.34 6.55
CA LYS A 406 12.76 14.90 6.20
C LYS A 406 13.94 14.18 6.85
N ALA A 407 15.15 14.75 6.80
CA ALA A 407 16.33 14.17 7.43
C ALA A 407 16.25 14.06 8.98
N ASP A 408 15.61 15.01 9.65
CA ASP A 408 15.38 14.95 11.10
C ASP A 408 14.36 13.87 11.47
N ILE A 409 13.31 13.74 10.65
CA ILE A 409 12.26 12.73 10.79
C ILE A 409 12.86 11.34 10.55
N GLU A 410 13.59 11.13 9.46
CA GLU A 410 14.23 9.85 9.17
C GLU A 410 15.16 9.38 10.29
N ARG A 411 15.99 10.28 10.83
CA ARG A 411 16.91 9.93 11.93
C ARG A 411 16.16 9.52 13.21
N ARG A 412 14.95 10.04 13.41
CA ARG A 412 14.11 9.75 14.58
C ARG A 412 13.30 8.46 14.39
N VAL A 413 12.72 8.27 13.21
CA VAL A 413 11.87 7.12 12.87
C VAL A 413 12.71 5.87 12.58
N PHE A 414 13.94 6.04 12.08
CA PHE A 414 14.87 4.96 11.79
C PHE A 414 16.20 5.13 12.55
N PRO A 415 16.19 5.03 13.89
CA PRO A 415 17.38 5.25 14.71
C PRO A 415 18.43 4.15 14.54
N GLN A 416 18.04 2.96 14.05
CA GLN A 416 18.93 1.83 13.82
C GLN A 416 19.13 1.57 12.32
N THR A 417 20.34 1.14 11.97
CA THR A 417 20.64 0.55 10.67
C THR A 417 21.41 -0.74 10.88
N TYR A 418 20.75 -1.87 10.70
CA TYR A 418 21.38 -3.18 10.76
C TYR A 418 21.95 -3.54 9.38
N THR A 419 23.24 -3.89 9.35
CA THR A 419 23.97 -4.19 8.12
C THR A 419 24.38 -5.65 8.10
N TYR A 420 24.17 -6.31 6.97
CA TYR A 420 24.48 -7.72 6.75
C TYR A 420 25.31 -7.89 5.48
N ASP A 421 25.95 -9.05 5.31
CA ASP A 421 26.65 -9.45 4.09
C ASP A 421 27.64 -8.40 3.55
N LYS A 422 28.44 -7.82 4.45
CA LYS A 422 29.41 -6.74 4.13
C LYS A 422 28.78 -5.51 3.47
N GLY A 423 27.53 -5.21 3.78
CA GLY A 423 26.81 -4.05 3.24
C GLY A 423 25.98 -4.35 2.00
N ALA A 424 25.89 -5.61 1.56
CA ALA A 424 24.98 -6.00 0.49
C ALA A 424 23.50 -5.96 0.92
N MET A 425 23.22 -5.97 2.23
CA MET A 425 21.88 -5.78 2.76
C MET A 425 21.89 -4.85 3.98
N LYS A 426 20.93 -3.92 4.04
CA LYS A 426 20.76 -2.97 5.14
C LYS A 426 19.29 -2.86 5.51
N VAL A 427 18.99 -2.77 6.80
CA VAL A 427 17.63 -2.53 7.31
C VAL A 427 17.63 -1.32 8.21
N ARG A 428 16.90 -0.27 7.81
CA ARG A 428 16.67 0.97 8.55
C ARG A 428 15.35 0.84 9.31
N THR A 429 15.39 0.87 10.65
CA THR A 429 14.20 0.65 11.48
C THR A 429 14.34 1.22 12.89
N ALA A 430 13.22 1.29 13.61
CA ALA A 430 13.19 1.43 15.07
C ALA A 430 12.94 0.11 15.81
N LEU A 431 12.65 -0.98 15.07
CA LEU A 431 12.42 -2.31 15.64
C LEU A 431 13.72 -2.91 16.18
N ASP A 432 13.56 -3.87 17.08
CA ASP A 432 14.68 -4.57 17.68
C ASP A 432 15.41 -5.47 16.67
N ARG A 433 16.65 -5.82 17.02
CA ARG A 433 17.52 -6.64 16.18
C ARG A 433 16.94 -8.03 15.91
N GLY A 434 16.25 -8.64 16.88
CA GLY A 434 15.72 -10.00 16.76
C GLY A 434 14.67 -10.11 15.67
N THR A 435 13.75 -9.13 15.61
CA THR A 435 12.77 -8.99 14.52
C THR A 435 13.46 -8.91 13.15
N VAL A 436 14.51 -8.09 13.02
CA VAL A 436 15.21 -7.92 11.74
C VAL A 436 16.05 -9.13 11.36
N ASP A 437 16.64 -9.81 12.34
CA ASP A 437 17.39 -11.03 12.09
C ASP A 437 16.49 -12.14 11.55
N GLN A 438 15.27 -12.31 12.06
CA GLN A 438 14.30 -13.26 11.51
C GLN A 438 14.13 -13.04 9.99
N LEU A 439 13.89 -11.80 9.57
CA LEU A 439 13.77 -11.45 8.14
C LEU A 439 15.07 -11.71 7.37
N TYR A 440 16.23 -11.43 7.97
CA TYR A 440 17.50 -11.74 7.36
C TYR A 440 17.68 -13.23 7.10
N TYR A 441 17.36 -14.11 8.06
CA TYR A 441 17.43 -15.55 7.87
C TYR A 441 16.35 -16.08 6.91
N ALA A 442 15.14 -15.50 6.93
CA ALA A 442 14.09 -15.78 5.96
C ALA A 442 14.58 -15.51 4.52
N SER A 443 15.28 -14.39 4.30
CA SER A 443 15.88 -14.05 3.00
C SER A 443 16.85 -15.13 2.49
N LYS A 444 17.53 -15.86 3.40
CA LYS A 444 18.47 -16.92 3.02
C LYS A 444 17.78 -18.17 2.51
N GLN A 445 16.63 -18.51 3.09
CA GLN A 445 15.79 -19.61 2.61
C GLN A 445 15.27 -19.27 1.20
N VAL A 446 14.68 -18.08 1.03
CA VAL A 446 14.18 -17.59 -0.27
C VAL A 446 15.30 -17.60 -1.32
N LYS A 447 16.45 -17.00 -1.00
CA LYS A 447 17.59 -16.91 -1.93
C LYS A 447 18.10 -18.28 -2.38
N ALA A 448 18.19 -19.26 -1.47
CA ALA A 448 18.67 -20.59 -1.80
C ALA A 448 17.73 -21.30 -2.78
N GLN A 449 16.42 -21.27 -2.53
CA GLN A 449 15.43 -21.87 -3.43
C GLN A 449 15.37 -21.14 -4.77
N PHE A 450 15.47 -19.80 -4.78
CA PHE A 450 15.57 -19.01 -6.00
C PHE A 450 16.77 -19.43 -6.87
N HIS A 451 17.95 -19.62 -6.28
CA HIS A 451 19.13 -20.05 -7.03
C HIS A 451 19.07 -21.50 -7.50
N ARG A 452 18.32 -22.39 -6.83
CA ARG A 452 18.04 -23.74 -7.37
C ARG A 452 17.26 -23.65 -8.68
N VAL A 453 16.25 -22.78 -8.73
CA VAL A 453 15.42 -22.58 -9.93
C VAL A 453 16.22 -21.90 -11.04
N VAL A 454 16.91 -20.81 -10.73
CA VAL A 454 17.67 -20.03 -11.71
C VAL A 454 18.95 -20.73 -12.17
N GLY A 455 19.47 -21.67 -11.37
CA GLY A 455 20.64 -22.50 -11.71
C GLY A 455 21.98 -21.75 -11.68
N THR A 456 22.01 -20.52 -11.17
CA THR A 456 23.24 -19.72 -11.06
C THR A 456 23.13 -18.63 -10.00
N GLU A 457 24.25 -18.33 -9.35
CA GLU A 457 24.40 -17.22 -8.39
C GLU A 457 24.92 -15.93 -9.06
N GLU A 458 25.27 -15.97 -10.35
CA GLU A 458 25.79 -14.82 -11.09
C GLU A 458 24.65 -13.85 -11.45
N PRO A 459 24.73 -12.58 -10.97
CA PRO A 459 23.78 -11.54 -11.34
C PRO A 459 23.74 -11.31 -12.86
N LEU A 460 22.67 -10.67 -13.32
CA LEU A 460 22.62 -10.23 -14.72
C LEU A 460 23.76 -9.24 -15.01
N LYS A 461 24.32 -9.35 -16.21
CA LYS A 461 25.42 -8.48 -16.64
C LYS A 461 24.94 -7.03 -16.67
N GLY A 462 25.59 -6.17 -15.91
CA GLY A 462 25.29 -4.72 -15.88
C GLY A 462 24.27 -4.30 -14.83
N ASP A 463 23.74 -5.22 -14.01
CA ASP A 463 22.91 -4.87 -12.86
C ASP A 463 23.70 -3.99 -11.87
N PRO A 464 23.18 -2.80 -11.49
CA PRO A 464 23.84 -1.90 -10.55
C PRO A 464 23.44 -2.13 -9.09
N ASN A 465 22.47 -3.00 -8.80
CA ASN A 465 21.80 -3.09 -7.49
C ASN A 465 22.57 -3.92 -6.46
N THR A 466 23.78 -3.49 -6.07
CA THR A 466 24.68 -4.27 -5.18
C THR A 466 24.31 -4.24 -3.70
N THR A 467 23.39 -3.36 -3.29
CA THR A 467 22.95 -3.21 -1.91
C THR A 467 21.43 -3.12 -1.84
N LEU A 468 20.78 -4.11 -1.22
CA LEU A 468 19.38 -4.02 -0.85
C LEU A 468 19.24 -3.17 0.43
N THR A 469 18.38 -2.16 0.38
CA THR A 469 18.00 -1.37 1.56
C THR A 469 16.53 -1.62 1.90
N THR A 470 16.25 -2.10 3.10
CA THR A 470 14.88 -2.19 3.62
C THR A 470 14.64 -1.03 4.57
N VAL A 471 13.58 -0.28 4.35
CA VAL A 471 13.06 0.75 5.24
C VAL A 471 11.82 0.19 5.93
N LEU A 472 11.99 -0.24 7.17
CA LEU A 472 10.99 -0.97 7.94
C LEU A 472 10.40 -0.06 9.03
N TYR A 473 9.18 0.41 8.78
CA TYR A 473 8.41 1.22 9.73
C TYR A 473 7.93 0.35 10.91
N ALA A 474 7.87 0.93 12.12
CA ALA A 474 7.54 0.19 13.33
C ALA A 474 6.06 -0.17 13.45
N SER A 475 5.19 0.47 12.67
CA SER A 475 3.76 0.20 12.65
C SER A 475 3.13 0.64 11.31
N ARG A 476 1.92 0.15 11.05
CA ARG A 476 1.09 0.62 9.93
C ARG A 476 0.84 2.13 9.97
N ALA A 477 0.55 2.68 11.16
CA ALA A 477 0.32 4.11 11.32
C ALA A 477 1.57 4.94 10.98
N ASP A 478 2.77 4.43 11.30
CA ASP A 478 4.02 5.10 10.92
C ASP A 478 4.21 5.07 9.40
N TYR A 479 3.89 3.96 8.74
CA TYR A 479 3.92 3.87 7.28
C TYR A 479 2.98 4.89 6.64
N GLU A 480 1.70 4.87 6.98
CA GLU A 480 0.67 5.77 6.43
C GLU A 480 0.96 7.26 6.66
N ASN A 481 1.64 7.61 7.76
CA ASN A 481 1.92 9.02 8.11
C ASN A 481 3.27 9.50 7.59
N TYR A 482 4.34 8.72 7.74
CA TYR A 482 5.70 9.14 7.39
C TYR A 482 6.08 8.79 5.95
N HIS A 483 5.59 7.69 5.38
CA HIS A 483 6.01 7.28 4.04
C HIS A 483 5.65 8.32 2.97
N PRO A 484 4.41 8.82 2.87
CA PRO A 484 4.09 9.87 1.89
C PRO A 484 4.84 11.17 2.16
N LEU A 485 5.09 11.51 3.43
CA LEU A 485 5.87 12.69 3.80
C LEU A 485 7.31 12.58 3.29
N LEU A 486 7.93 11.41 3.46
CA LEU A 486 9.35 11.20 3.17
C LEU A 486 9.58 10.98 1.67
N THR A 487 8.81 10.09 1.06
CA THR A 487 9.03 9.60 -0.31
C THR A 487 8.12 10.26 -1.33
N GLY A 488 6.94 10.71 -0.90
CA GLY A 488 5.88 11.18 -1.78
C GLY A 488 5.06 10.06 -2.43
N MET A 489 5.29 8.80 -2.06
CA MET A 489 4.54 7.63 -2.54
C MET A 489 3.34 7.34 -1.63
N ASP A 490 2.32 6.67 -2.17
CA ASP A 490 1.16 6.26 -1.38
C ASP A 490 1.44 5.02 -0.51
N THR A 491 0.46 4.64 0.30
CA THR A 491 0.56 3.54 1.28
C THR A 491 -0.62 2.59 1.20
N ASN A 492 -1.30 2.54 0.05
CA ASN A 492 -2.41 1.61 -0.18
C ASN A 492 -1.88 0.24 -0.64
N ASN A 493 -0.86 -0.25 0.06
CA ASN A 493 -0.16 -1.51 -0.15
C ASN A 493 0.41 -1.99 1.20
N GLY A 494 0.80 -3.25 1.27
CA GLY A 494 1.52 -3.86 2.38
C GLY A 494 3.03 -3.61 2.35
N GLY A 495 3.54 -3.09 1.24
CA GLY A 495 4.94 -2.80 0.98
C GLY A 495 5.14 -2.37 -0.48
N VAL A 496 6.32 -1.82 -0.77
CA VAL A 496 6.73 -1.47 -2.12
C VAL A 496 8.24 -1.62 -2.32
N TYR A 497 8.66 -2.35 -3.36
CA TYR A 497 10.05 -2.40 -3.83
C TYR A 497 10.32 -1.44 -4.97
N ILE A 498 11.29 -0.54 -4.75
CA ILE A 498 11.81 0.39 -5.75
C ILE A 498 13.14 -0.15 -6.27
N GLU A 499 13.12 -0.72 -7.48
CA GLU A 499 14.30 -1.36 -8.06
C GLU A 499 15.45 -0.38 -8.31
N ARG A 500 15.14 0.85 -8.73
CA ARG A 500 16.16 1.89 -8.88
C ARG A 500 16.67 2.30 -7.49
N GLY A 501 17.85 1.80 -7.13
CA GLY A 501 18.42 1.97 -5.80
C GLY A 501 18.07 0.85 -4.82
N ALA A 502 17.47 -0.25 -5.31
CA ALA A 502 17.15 -1.47 -4.58
C ALA A 502 16.64 -1.21 -3.17
N THR A 503 15.56 -0.43 -3.06
CA THR A 503 14.99 -0.04 -1.76
C THR A 503 13.58 -0.57 -1.58
N PHE A 504 13.39 -1.39 -0.56
CA PHE A 504 12.11 -1.93 -0.13
C PHE A 504 11.56 -1.12 1.05
N TYR A 505 10.28 -0.74 1.01
CA TYR A 505 9.57 -0.09 2.10
C TYR A 505 8.43 -0.97 2.59
N THR A 506 8.35 -1.19 3.90
CA THR A 506 7.23 -1.93 4.53
C THR A 506 7.11 -1.60 6.01
N TYR A 507 6.15 -2.20 6.71
CA TYR A 507 5.89 -1.96 8.11
C TYR A 507 5.66 -3.24 8.91
N GLN A 508 5.98 -3.18 10.20
CA GLN A 508 5.55 -4.16 11.18
C GLN A 508 4.05 -4.06 11.43
N ARG A 509 3.40 -5.21 11.54
CA ARG A 509 1.95 -5.37 11.46
C ARG A 509 1.42 -6.33 12.50
N ARG A 510 0.17 -6.12 12.91
CA ARG A 510 -0.60 -7.07 13.72
C ARG A 510 -1.54 -7.84 12.80
N VAL A 511 -1.53 -9.16 12.90
CA VAL A 511 -2.42 -10.03 12.13
C VAL A 511 -3.60 -10.46 13.02
N PRO A 512 -4.87 -10.32 12.57
CA PRO A 512 -5.33 -9.83 11.26
C PRO A 512 -5.65 -8.32 11.21
N GLN A 513 -5.35 -7.54 12.25
CA GLN A 513 -5.91 -6.18 12.41
C GLN A 513 -5.36 -5.17 11.41
N ASP A 514 -4.07 -5.24 11.10
CA ASP A 514 -3.41 -4.32 10.18
C ASP A 514 -3.27 -4.92 8.77
N SER A 515 -3.22 -6.25 8.68
CA SER A 515 -2.95 -7.09 7.50
C SER A 515 -3.33 -8.55 7.82
N THR A 516 -3.77 -9.36 6.85
CA THR A 516 -3.91 -10.82 7.03
C THR A 516 -2.58 -11.56 6.90
N LEU A 517 -1.58 -10.94 6.25
CA LEU A 517 -0.23 -11.48 6.09
C LEU A 517 0.70 -10.99 7.21
N THR A 518 1.69 -11.82 7.54
CA THR A 518 2.75 -11.48 8.49
C THR A 518 3.80 -10.54 7.86
N LEU A 519 4.64 -9.93 8.70
CA LEU A 519 5.78 -9.14 8.21
C LEU A 519 6.77 -10.00 7.43
N GLU A 520 6.96 -11.25 7.84
CA GLU A 520 7.87 -12.18 7.16
C GLU A 520 7.38 -12.49 5.74
N GLU A 521 6.10 -12.82 5.57
CA GLU A 521 5.50 -13.09 4.25
C GLU A 521 5.76 -11.94 3.28
N LEU A 522 5.33 -10.72 3.62
CA LEU A 522 5.56 -9.59 2.71
C LEU A 522 7.02 -9.23 2.51
N PHE A 523 7.87 -9.45 3.52
CA PHE A 523 9.32 -9.28 3.33
C PHE A 523 9.86 -10.30 2.33
N ARG A 524 9.46 -11.57 2.41
CA ARG A 524 9.92 -12.63 1.49
C ARG A 524 9.42 -12.40 0.07
N HIS A 525 8.16 -11.99 -0.08
CA HIS A 525 7.59 -11.56 -1.36
C HIS A 525 8.45 -10.46 -1.99
N GLU A 526 8.68 -9.37 -1.28
CA GLU A 526 9.40 -8.19 -1.80
C GLU A 526 10.89 -8.45 -2.01
N TYR A 527 11.46 -9.32 -1.18
CA TYR A 527 12.81 -9.82 -1.40
C TYR A 527 12.91 -10.57 -2.73
N THR A 528 11.88 -11.31 -3.13
CA THR A 528 11.83 -11.97 -4.43
C THR A 528 11.78 -10.98 -5.59
N HIS A 529 11.08 -9.85 -5.45
CA HIS A 529 11.14 -8.78 -6.46
C HIS A 529 12.56 -8.24 -6.65
N TYR A 530 13.33 -8.08 -5.56
CA TYR A 530 14.76 -7.78 -5.63
C TYR A 530 15.56 -8.89 -6.33
N LEU A 531 15.28 -10.16 -6.01
CA LEU A 531 15.96 -11.28 -6.67
C LEU A 531 15.66 -11.32 -8.19
N ASN A 532 14.41 -11.10 -8.58
CA ASN A 532 13.99 -11.05 -9.98
C ASN A 532 14.69 -9.92 -10.75
N GLY A 533 14.73 -8.70 -10.20
CA GLY A 533 15.43 -7.57 -10.85
C GLY A 533 16.94 -7.78 -11.01
N ARG A 534 17.57 -8.43 -10.02
CA ARG A 534 19.03 -8.62 -10.01
C ARG A 534 19.51 -9.85 -10.80
N TRP A 535 18.73 -10.94 -10.83
CA TRP A 535 19.15 -12.21 -11.41
C TRP A 535 18.26 -12.74 -12.54
N ALA A 536 17.06 -12.20 -12.79
CA ALA A 536 16.13 -12.78 -13.74
C ALA A 536 15.79 -11.88 -14.93
N VAL A 537 15.32 -10.66 -14.68
CA VAL A 537 14.76 -9.77 -15.71
C VAL A 537 15.75 -8.63 -16.03
N PRO A 538 16.28 -8.54 -17.26
CA PRO A 538 17.16 -7.46 -17.66
C PRO A 538 16.46 -6.09 -17.69
N GLY A 539 17.19 -5.05 -17.32
CA GLY A 539 16.71 -3.67 -17.36
C GLY A 539 16.20 -3.19 -16.00
N PHE A 540 15.23 -2.28 -16.02
CA PHE A 540 14.54 -1.82 -14.82
C PHE A 540 13.04 -2.01 -14.98
N PHE A 541 12.38 -2.20 -13.85
CA PHE A 541 10.96 -2.38 -13.72
C PHE A 541 10.20 -1.23 -14.36
N GLY A 542 9.17 -1.58 -15.13
CA GLY A 542 8.34 -0.62 -15.85
C GLY A 542 9.07 0.06 -17.04
N GLU A 543 10.19 -0.50 -17.50
CA GLU A 543 10.97 0.03 -18.63
C GLU A 543 11.28 -1.06 -19.67
N GLY A 544 11.23 -0.69 -20.95
CA GLY A 544 11.59 -1.61 -22.04
C GLY A 544 10.53 -2.67 -22.34
N PRO A 545 10.87 -3.66 -23.19
CA PRO A 545 9.92 -4.65 -23.69
C PRO A 545 9.31 -5.53 -22.61
N TRP A 546 10.04 -5.86 -21.54
CA TRP A 546 9.56 -6.77 -20.49
C TRP A 546 8.29 -6.28 -19.79
N TYR A 547 8.09 -4.96 -19.68
CA TYR A 547 6.99 -4.38 -18.91
C TYR A 547 5.87 -3.75 -19.77
N GLN A 548 5.88 -3.97 -21.09
CA GLN A 548 4.81 -3.50 -21.98
C GLN A 548 3.61 -4.44 -21.93
N GLY A 549 2.42 -3.89 -21.70
CA GLY A 549 1.15 -4.65 -21.74
C GLY A 549 1.07 -5.72 -20.65
N ASP A 550 1.57 -5.43 -19.45
CA ASP A 550 1.56 -6.34 -18.30
C ASP A 550 2.20 -7.72 -18.56
N ARG A 551 3.13 -7.79 -19.53
CA ARG A 551 3.77 -9.03 -19.97
C ARG A 551 4.32 -9.85 -18.81
N THR A 552 5.11 -9.25 -17.92
CA THR A 552 5.71 -9.95 -16.80
C THR A 552 4.86 -9.99 -15.55
N THR A 553 3.71 -9.31 -15.48
CA THR A 553 2.94 -9.10 -14.25
C THR A 553 2.60 -10.40 -13.52
N ALA A 554 2.07 -11.41 -14.21
CA ALA A 554 1.76 -12.71 -13.60
C ALA A 554 3.03 -13.46 -13.13
N MET A 555 4.14 -13.34 -13.85
CA MET A 555 5.41 -13.94 -13.46
C MET A 555 6.01 -13.20 -12.26
N ASP A 556 6.05 -11.88 -12.31
CA ASP A 556 6.66 -11.02 -11.32
C ASP A 556 6.00 -11.23 -9.95
N GLU A 557 4.68 -11.11 -9.89
CA GLU A 557 3.90 -11.25 -8.66
C GLU A 557 3.72 -12.72 -8.26
N GLY A 558 3.40 -13.59 -9.22
CA GLY A 558 3.22 -15.01 -8.95
C GLY A 558 4.49 -15.68 -8.43
N THR A 559 5.67 -15.36 -8.98
CA THR A 559 6.94 -15.90 -8.45
C THR A 559 7.28 -15.33 -7.08
N ALA A 560 6.91 -14.08 -6.80
CA ALA A 560 7.11 -13.48 -5.48
C ALA A 560 6.24 -14.14 -4.41
N GLU A 561 4.97 -14.42 -4.72
CA GLU A 561 4.09 -15.19 -3.84
C GLU A 561 4.57 -16.64 -3.65
N PHE A 562 5.09 -17.26 -4.71
CA PHE A 562 5.62 -18.62 -4.70
C PHE A 562 6.90 -18.74 -3.86
N PHE A 563 7.91 -17.91 -4.11
CA PHE A 563 9.17 -17.98 -3.38
C PHE A 563 9.04 -17.58 -1.91
N ASP A 564 7.96 -16.89 -1.52
CA ASP A 564 7.61 -16.67 -0.12
C ASP A 564 7.49 -18.01 0.66
N GLY A 565 6.96 -19.06 0.03
CA GLY A 565 6.87 -20.40 0.59
C GLY A 565 8.20 -21.15 0.77
N ALA A 566 9.34 -20.54 0.45
CA ALA A 566 10.65 -21.18 0.55
C ALA A 566 11.00 -21.62 1.97
N THR A 567 11.51 -22.85 2.08
CA THR A 567 12.02 -23.42 3.32
C THR A 567 13.50 -23.72 3.22
N ARG A 568 14.11 -24.08 4.35
CA ARG A 568 15.51 -24.49 4.40
C ARG A 568 15.77 -25.79 3.63
N ASP A 569 15.00 -26.83 3.93
CA ASP A 569 15.29 -28.24 3.60
C ASP A 569 14.06 -29.04 3.11
N ASP A 570 12.96 -28.36 2.79
CA ASP A 570 11.72 -28.99 2.30
C ASP A 570 11.16 -28.19 1.10
N GLY A 571 12.06 -27.75 0.22
CA GLY A 571 11.73 -26.99 -0.99
C GLY A 571 10.90 -25.72 -0.72
N ILE A 572 9.89 -25.51 -1.57
CA ILE A 572 8.91 -24.43 -1.46
C ILE A 572 7.54 -25.04 -1.15
N LYS A 573 6.92 -24.59 -0.05
CA LYS A 573 5.62 -25.08 0.42
C LYS A 573 4.47 -24.23 -0.09
N VAL A 574 3.33 -24.89 -0.29
CA VAL A 574 2.06 -24.26 -0.63
C VAL A 574 1.60 -23.36 0.52
N ARG A 575 1.34 -22.09 0.21
CA ARG A 575 0.97 -21.08 1.20
C ARG A 575 -0.52 -21.09 1.50
N LYS A 576 -0.85 -20.99 2.79
CA LYS A 576 -2.23 -20.91 3.28
C LYS A 576 -2.98 -19.70 2.73
N SER A 577 -2.32 -18.53 2.71
CA SER A 577 -2.92 -17.26 2.30
C SER A 577 -3.44 -17.29 0.86
N LEU A 578 -2.65 -17.81 -0.09
CA LEU A 578 -3.01 -17.87 -1.51
C LEU A 578 -4.21 -18.79 -1.76
N VAL A 579 -4.20 -19.98 -1.13
CA VAL A 579 -5.31 -20.93 -1.25
C VAL A 579 -6.58 -20.37 -0.59
N GLN A 580 -6.45 -19.67 0.54
CA GLN A 580 -7.57 -18.96 1.16
C GLN A 580 -8.12 -17.85 0.24
N GLY A 581 -7.24 -17.10 -0.44
CA GLY A 581 -7.66 -16.08 -1.41
C GLY A 581 -8.48 -16.65 -2.58
N ILE A 582 -8.11 -17.83 -3.09
CA ILE A 582 -8.91 -18.54 -4.11
C ILE A 582 -10.26 -19.03 -3.56
N ILE A 583 -10.31 -19.49 -2.31
CA ILE A 583 -11.57 -19.86 -1.65
C ILE A 583 -12.47 -18.63 -1.53
N ASP A 584 -11.91 -17.49 -1.13
CA ASP A 584 -12.66 -16.25 -0.97
C ASP A 584 -13.16 -15.69 -2.32
N ASP A 585 -12.34 -15.76 -3.38
CA ASP A 585 -12.72 -15.38 -4.75
C ASP A 585 -13.88 -16.21 -5.31
N THR A 586 -13.94 -17.49 -4.94
CA THR A 586 -14.96 -18.43 -5.44
C THR A 586 -16.16 -18.63 -4.50
N ALA A 587 -16.16 -17.97 -3.33
CA ALA A 587 -17.18 -18.16 -2.29
C ALA A 587 -18.61 -17.86 -2.77
N ASP A 588 -18.77 -16.92 -3.69
CA ASP A 588 -20.06 -16.52 -4.27
C ASP A 588 -20.43 -17.31 -5.55
N GLY A 589 -19.71 -18.40 -5.84
CA GLY A 589 -19.96 -19.28 -7.00
C GLY A 589 -19.36 -18.78 -8.32
N GLY A 590 -18.44 -17.81 -8.27
CA GLY A 590 -17.66 -17.37 -9.44
C GLY A 590 -16.68 -18.45 -9.93
N PRO A 591 -16.34 -18.48 -11.24
CA PRO A 591 -15.37 -19.44 -11.76
C PRO A 591 -13.95 -19.07 -11.34
N ARG A 592 -13.12 -20.10 -11.10
CA ARG A 592 -11.66 -19.93 -10.98
C ARG A 592 -11.07 -19.33 -12.26
N MET A 593 -9.96 -18.59 -12.12
CA MET A 593 -9.18 -18.17 -13.29
C MET A 593 -8.55 -19.38 -13.97
N THR A 594 -8.61 -19.44 -15.30
CA THR A 594 -7.86 -20.43 -16.08
C THR A 594 -6.36 -20.08 -16.10
N VAL A 595 -5.52 -21.05 -16.45
CA VAL A 595 -4.08 -20.84 -16.68
C VAL A 595 -3.86 -19.78 -17.76
N ASP A 596 -4.69 -19.75 -18.80
CA ASP A 596 -4.63 -18.71 -19.83
C ASP A 596 -4.94 -17.32 -19.25
N GLN A 597 -6.01 -17.21 -18.46
CA GLN A 597 -6.41 -15.94 -17.85
C GLN A 597 -5.35 -15.42 -16.88
N LEU A 598 -4.83 -16.27 -15.98
CA LEU A 598 -3.84 -15.82 -15.00
C LEU A 598 -2.51 -15.45 -15.66
N LEU A 599 -2.05 -16.19 -16.69
CA LEU A 599 -0.79 -15.88 -17.37
C LEU A 599 -0.88 -14.63 -18.25
N HIS A 600 -2.10 -14.18 -18.59
CA HIS A 600 -2.37 -12.98 -19.38
C HIS A 600 -3.09 -11.88 -18.59
N ALA A 601 -3.10 -11.99 -17.26
CA ALA A 601 -3.75 -11.02 -16.40
C ALA A 601 -3.13 -9.62 -16.53
N THR A 602 -3.97 -8.60 -16.42
CA THR A 602 -3.57 -7.19 -16.45
C THR A 602 -4.10 -6.51 -15.19
N TYR A 603 -3.40 -5.50 -14.68
CA TYR A 603 -3.91 -4.78 -13.51
C TYR A 603 -5.17 -3.97 -13.85
N ASP A 604 -5.28 -3.47 -15.09
CA ASP A 604 -6.43 -2.68 -15.52
C ASP A 604 -7.69 -3.55 -15.68
N GLY A 605 -7.52 -4.82 -16.08
CA GLY A 605 -8.63 -5.77 -16.29
C GLY A 605 -8.96 -6.63 -15.08
N ASP A 606 -7.95 -7.17 -14.40
CA ASP A 606 -8.09 -8.22 -13.38
C ASP A 606 -7.80 -7.72 -11.96
N GLY A 607 -7.26 -6.51 -11.82
CA GLY A 607 -6.83 -5.95 -10.54
C GLY A 607 -5.80 -6.85 -9.86
N PHE A 608 -6.01 -7.13 -8.56
CA PHE A 608 -5.13 -8.00 -7.78
C PHE A 608 -5.61 -9.45 -7.72
N ARG A 609 -6.74 -9.78 -8.36
CA ARG A 609 -7.34 -11.13 -8.32
C ARG A 609 -6.38 -12.22 -8.76
N PHE A 610 -5.52 -11.93 -9.73
CA PHE A 610 -4.62 -12.92 -10.33
C PHE A 610 -3.46 -13.32 -9.40
N TYR A 611 -3.16 -12.58 -8.32
CA TYR A 611 -1.99 -12.84 -7.47
C TYR A 611 -2.05 -14.23 -6.84
N ASP A 612 -3.18 -14.56 -6.20
CA ASP A 612 -3.39 -15.85 -5.56
C ASP A 612 -3.28 -16.98 -6.58
N TYR A 613 -3.93 -16.83 -7.75
CA TYR A 613 -3.88 -17.82 -8.84
C TYR A 613 -2.48 -17.96 -9.45
N ALA A 614 -1.74 -16.87 -9.63
CA ALA A 614 -0.39 -16.91 -10.17
C ALA A 614 0.57 -17.58 -9.18
N GLY A 615 0.49 -17.21 -7.90
CA GLY A 615 1.26 -17.85 -6.82
C GLY A 615 1.02 -19.36 -6.75
N THR A 616 -0.25 -19.79 -6.63
CA THR A 616 -0.57 -21.22 -6.58
C THR A 616 -0.25 -21.96 -7.88
N PHE A 617 -0.28 -21.28 -9.03
CA PHE A 617 0.15 -21.88 -10.30
C PHE A 617 1.65 -22.15 -10.29
N PHE A 618 2.49 -21.24 -9.79
CA PHE A 618 3.92 -21.50 -9.63
C PHE A 618 4.23 -22.55 -8.56
N GLU A 619 3.44 -22.64 -7.48
CA GLU A 619 3.52 -23.74 -6.51
C GLU A 619 3.17 -25.10 -7.15
N PHE A 620 2.16 -25.14 -8.02
CA PHE A 620 1.81 -26.31 -8.82
C PHE A 620 2.96 -26.67 -9.77
N LEU A 621 3.49 -25.71 -10.53
CA LEU A 621 4.61 -25.95 -11.42
C LEU A 621 5.83 -26.46 -10.64
N TRP A 622 6.10 -25.94 -9.45
CA TRP A 622 7.19 -26.44 -8.61
C TRP A 622 6.97 -27.90 -8.20
N THR A 623 5.75 -28.19 -7.74
CA THR A 623 5.39 -29.53 -7.24
C THR A 623 5.40 -30.56 -8.36
N GLU A 624 4.91 -30.22 -9.56
CA GLU A 624 4.64 -31.19 -10.61
C GLU A 624 5.55 -31.04 -11.84
N ARG A 625 5.86 -29.80 -12.25
CA ARG A 625 6.48 -29.44 -13.54
C ARG A 625 7.65 -28.42 -13.42
N PRO A 626 8.64 -28.62 -12.53
CA PRO A 626 9.63 -27.58 -12.20
C PRO A 626 10.51 -27.16 -13.39
N ALA A 627 10.66 -28.00 -14.40
CA ALA A 627 11.37 -27.65 -15.62
C ALA A 627 10.70 -26.50 -16.38
N LEU A 628 9.38 -26.32 -16.27
CA LEU A 628 8.67 -25.19 -16.89
C LEU A 628 9.02 -23.85 -16.23
N ILE A 629 9.29 -23.84 -14.91
CA ILE A 629 9.76 -22.65 -14.21
C ILE A 629 11.20 -22.32 -14.65
N LYS A 630 12.07 -23.34 -14.74
CA LYS A 630 13.43 -23.16 -15.26
C LYS A 630 13.46 -22.64 -16.70
N GLU A 631 12.59 -23.16 -17.56
CA GLU A 631 12.45 -22.70 -18.95
C GLU A 631 12.09 -21.21 -19.00
N MET A 632 11.10 -20.80 -18.20
CA MET A 632 10.69 -19.40 -18.08
C MET A 632 11.86 -18.50 -17.67
N TYR A 633 12.55 -18.81 -16.56
CA TYR A 633 13.72 -18.03 -16.11
C TYR A 633 14.85 -18.02 -17.14
N GLY A 634 15.00 -19.10 -17.92
CA GLY A 634 15.92 -19.14 -19.06
C GLY A 634 15.61 -18.07 -20.11
N HIS A 635 14.33 -17.89 -20.47
CA HIS A 635 13.90 -16.85 -21.42
C HIS A 635 14.12 -15.43 -20.88
N LEU A 636 13.82 -15.21 -19.59
CA LEU A 636 14.06 -13.92 -18.92
C LEU A 636 15.55 -13.56 -18.98
N ARG A 637 16.42 -14.48 -18.54
CA ARG A 637 17.87 -14.25 -18.47
C ARG A 637 18.54 -14.12 -19.84
N SER A 638 17.97 -14.74 -20.87
CA SER A 638 18.45 -14.58 -22.25
C SER A 638 17.98 -13.30 -22.93
N ASP A 639 17.21 -12.45 -22.24
CA ASP A 639 16.58 -11.24 -22.78
C ASP A 639 15.70 -11.54 -24.02
N ASP A 640 14.88 -12.60 -23.94
CA ASP A 640 14.01 -13.04 -25.06
C ASP A 640 12.50 -12.95 -24.70
N PRO A 641 11.89 -11.75 -24.79
CA PRO A 641 10.46 -11.55 -24.53
C PRO A 641 9.56 -12.39 -25.44
N ALA A 642 9.98 -12.67 -26.67
CA ALA A 642 9.17 -13.41 -27.63
C ALA A 642 9.05 -14.89 -27.23
N ARG A 643 10.14 -15.50 -26.73
CA ARG A 643 10.07 -16.86 -26.17
C ARG A 643 9.28 -16.92 -24.88
N PHE A 644 9.37 -15.89 -24.04
CA PHE A 644 8.53 -15.81 -22.85
C PHE A 644 7.03 -15.71 -23.20
N ASP A 645 6.67 -14.88 -24.18
CA ASP A 645 5.29 -14.81 -24.68
C ASP A 645 4.83 -16.16 -25.27
N ALA A 646 5.70 -16.83 -26.05
CA ALA A 646 5.41 -18.16 -26.57
C ALA A 646 5.25 -19.24 -25.47
N TRP A 647 6.01 -19.13 -24.37
CA TRP A 647 5.86 -19.99 -23.18
C TRP A 647 4.49 -19.75 -22.53
N ARG A 648 4.09 -18.50 -22.30
CA ARG A 648 2.77 -18.13 -21.74
C ARG A 648 1.63 -18.68 -22.59
N ASP A 649 1.69 -18.42 -23.90
CA ASP A 649 0.70 -18.88 -24.88
C ASP A 649 0.55 -20.39 -24.89
N ARG A 650 1.67 -21.12 -24.86
CA ARG A 650 1.68 -22.57 -24.92
C ARG A 650 1.05 -23.18 -23.66
N LEU A 651 1.40 -22.65 -22.49
CA LEU A 651 0.88 -23.15 -21.21
C LEU A 651 -0.60 -22.78 -21.03
N GLY A 652 -1.00 -21.56 -21.41
CA GLY A 652 -2.40 -21.12 -21.35
C GLY A 652 -3.33 -21.98 -22.22
N LYS A 653 -2.84 -22.48 -23.36
CA LYS A 653 -3.62 -23.32 -24.30
C LYS A 653 -3.58 -24.82 -23.98
N ASP A 654 -2.81 -25.25 -22.97
CA ASP A 654 -2.69 -26.66 -22.61
C ASP A 654 -3.81 -27.10 -21.67
N SER A 655 -4.84 -27.75 -22.23
CA SER A 655 -5.98 -28.29 -21.44
C SER A 655 -5.58 -29.36 -20.42
N GLY A 656 -4.49 -30.10 -20.70
CA GLY A 656 -3.97 -31.10 -19.79
C GLY A 656 -3.29 -30.46 -18.57
N LEU A 657 -2.55 -29.38 -18.79
CA LEU A 657 -1.96 -28.57 -17.73
C LEU A 657 -3.04 -27.89 -16.88
N GLN A 658 -4.06 -27.30 -17.52
CA GLN A 658 -5.23 -26.72 -16.83
C GLN A 658 -5.88 -27.75 -15.90
N SER A 659 -6.17 -28.95 -16.38
CA SER A 659 -6.82 -30.00 -15.59
C SER A 659 -5.97 -30.44 -14.39
N GLN A 660 -4.65 -30.48 -14.54
CA GLN A 660 -3.72 -30.79 -13.45
C GLN A 660 -3.68 -29.67 -12.41
N TYR A 661 -3.69 -28.41 -12.85
CA TYR A 661 -3.74 -27.27 -11.96
C TYR A 661 -5.05 -27.22 -11.15
N ASP A 662 -6.19 -27.47 -11.80
CA ASP A 662 -7.49 -27.55 -11.10
C ASP A 662 -7.50 -28.66 -10.03
N ALA A 663 -6.96 -29.84 -10.37
CA ALA A 663 -6.82 -30.95 -9.43
C ALA A 663 -5.85 -30.63 -8.28
N PHE A 664 -4.79 -29.88 -8.56
CA PHE A 664 -3.89 -29.37 -7.52
C PHE A 664 -4.64 -28.44 -6.57
N LEU A 665 -5.38 -27.46 -7.08
CA LEU A 665 -6.17 -26.54 -6.25
C LEU A 665 -7.21 -27.28 -5.40
N ASP A 666 -7.95 -28.23 -5.98
CA ASP A 666 -8.94 -29.03 -5.24
C ASP A 666 -8.28 -29.78 -4.08
N LYS A 667 -7.08 -30.34 -4.31
CA LYS A 667 -6.30 -30.99 -3.26
C LYS A 667 -5.93 -29.98 -2.17
N GLN A 668 -5.35 -28.82 -2.52
CA GLN A 668 -4.91 -27.81 -1.53
C GLN A 668 -6.07 -27.24 -0.71
N ILE A 669 -7.18 -26.91 -1.37
CA ILE A 669 -8.38 -26.37 -0.71
C ILE A 669 -8.92 -27.34 0.35
N ALA A 670 -8.88 -28.66 0.08
CA ALA A 670 -9.38 -29.67 1.02
C ALA A 670 -8.60 -29.73 2.35
N HIS A 671 -7.39 -29.16 2.42
CA HIS A 671 -6.56 -29.12 3.63
C HIS A 671 -5.95 -27.73 3.89
N VAL A 672 -6.64 -26.66 3.45
CA VAL A 672 -6.17 -25.27 3.57
C VAL A 672 -5.74 -24.90 4.98
N ASP A 673 -6.36 -25.50 6.00
CA ASP A 673 -6.06 -25.20 7.39
C ASP A 673 -4.65 -25.61 7.83
N ASP A 674 -4.09 -26.64 7.19
CA ASP A 674 -2.79 -27.24 7.48
C ASP A 674 -1.66 -26.69 6.58
N LEU A 675 -2.00 -25.77 5.66
CA LEU A 675 -1.03 -25.18 4.73
C LEU A 675 -0.06 -24.23 5.42
N PHE A 676 1.07 -24.00 4.74
CA PHE A 676 2.22 -23.32 5.32
C PHE A 676 1.98 -21.83 5.51
N VAL A 677 2.40 -21.32 6.67
CA VAL A 677 2.57 -19.89 6.94
C VAL A 677 4.04 -19.69 7.34
N PRO A 678 4.82 -18.91 6.58
CA PRO A 678 6.22 -18.66 6.88
C PRO A 678 6.44 -18.11 8.30
N ASP A 679 7.32 -18.77 9.06
CA ASP A 679 7.80 -18.32 10.37
C ASP A 679 9.23 -18.84 10.58
N THR A 680 10.20 -18.05 10.16
CA THR A 680 11.61 -18.42 10.19
C THR A 680 12.14 -18.41 11.62
N THR A 681 12.61 -19.56 12.06
CA THR A 681 13.47 -19.68 13.24
C THR A 681 14.94 -19.68 12.84
N TYR A 682 15.81 -19.26 13.74
CA TYR A 682 17.26 -19.26 13.55
C TYR A 682 17.99 -19.46 14.88
N VAL A 683 19.22 -19.95 14.82
CA VAL A 683 20.10 -20.05 15.99
C VAL A 683 20.74 -18.68 16.25
N PRO A 684 20.55 -18.06 17.43
CA PRO A 684 21.18 -16.78 17.74
C PRO A 684 22.70 -16.84 17.61
N VAL A 685 23.30 -15.80 17.05
CA VAL A 685 24.74 -15.77 16.73
C VAL A 685 25.63 -16.03 17.96
N ALA A 686 25.19 -15.61 19.15
CA ALA A 686 25.92 -15.85 20.40
C ALA A 686 25.96 -17.35 20.80
N GLU A 687 24.96 -18.12 20.38
CA GLU A 687 24.79 -19.55 20.70
C GLU A 687 25.50 -20.47 19.70
N LEU A 688 25.89 -19.95 18.53
CA LEU A 688 26.66 -20.69 17.54
C LEU A 688 27.99 -21.19 18.13
N ARG A 689 28.38 -22.39 17.75
CA ARG A 689 29.59 -23.06 18.24
C ARG A 689 30.82 -22.67 17.43
N ASP A 690 30.76 -22.82 16.11
CA ASP A 690 31.89 -22.69 15.21
C ASP A 690 32.14 -21.23 14.82
N THR A 691 33.41 -20.86 14.81
CA THR A 691 33.91 -19.49 14.52
C THR A 691 34.63 -19.41 13.18
N THR A 692 34.95 -20.56 12.57
CA THR A 692 35.78 -20.64 11.35
C THR A 692 35.14 -21.57 10.31
N ALA A 693 35.46 -21.33 9.04
CA ALA A 693 34.98 -22.16 7.94
C ALA A 693 35.58 -23.57 7.97
N GLU A 694 36.79 -23.73 8.52
CA GLU A 694 37.45 -25.02 8.69
C GLU A 694 36.75 -25.92 9.71
N GLN A 695 36.24 -25.34 10.81
CA GLN A 695 35.43 -26.06 11.80
C GLN A 695 34.13 -26.56 11.16
N VAL A 696 33.44 -25.68 10.43
CA VAL A 696 32.23 -26.03 9.67
C VAL A 696 32.50 -27.15 8.67
N ARG A 697 33.61 -27.06 7.90
CA ARG A 697 34.03 -28.11 6.96
C ARG A 697 34.23 -29.45 7.67
N ALA A 698 34.85 -29.44 8.85
CA ALA A 698 35.05 -30.66 9.64
C ALA A 698 33.71 -31.24 10.12
N SER A 699 32.77 -30.38 10.52
CA SER A 699 31.43 -30.76 10.96
C SER A 699 30.60 -31.38 9.82
N ILE A 700 30.61 -30.77 8.63
CA ILE A 700 29.98 -31.32 7.42
C ILE A 700 30.60 -32.68 7.07
N LYS A 701 31.93 -32.78 7.10
CA LYS A 701 32.62 -34.05 6.80
C LYS A 701 32.25 -35.15 7.79
N ALA A 702 32.16 -34.83 9.08
CA ALA A 702 31.83 -35.80 10.12
C ALA A 702 30.41 -36.37 9.99
N THR A 703 29.46 -35.55 9.53
CA THR A 703 28.04 -35.91 9.45
C THR A 703 27.61 -36.46 8.09
N THR A 704 28.11 -35.86 7.01
CA THR A 704 27.71 -36.19 5.63
C THR A 704 28.71 -37.11 4.93
N GLY A 705 29.99 -37.10 5.34
CA GLY A 705 31.11 -37.71 4.61
C GLY A 705 31.64 -36.85 3.47
N ILE A 706 30.96 -35.75 3.12
CA ILE A 706 31.33 -34.82 2.05
C ILE A 706 32.39 -33.86 2.58
N THR A 707 33.43 -33.58 1.78
CA THR A 707 34.49 -32.64 2.15
C THR A 707 34.46 -31.41 1.24
N PRO A 708 33.54 -30.46 1.46
CA PRO A 708 33.44 -29.26 0.62
C PRO A 708 34.64 -28.32 0.80
N ASP A 709 34.79 -27.38 -0.11
CA ASP A 709 35.64 -26.20 0.06
C ASP A 709 34.85 -25.10 0.77
N CYS A 710 35.26 -24.75 1.99
CA CYS A 710 34.54 -23.78 2.83
C CYS A 710 35.38 -22.53 3.06
N ARG A 711 34.73 -21.37 2.92
CA ARG A 711 35.31 -20.06 3.15
C ARG A 711 34.40 -19.20 4.02
N SER A 712 34.99 -18.32 4.82
CA SER A 712 34.24 -17.27 5.53
C SER A 712 33.96 -16.10 4.58
N ASN A 713 32.79 -15.47 4.72
CA ASN A 713 32.47 -14.24 4.03
C ASN A 713 33.26 -13.03 4.58
N GLY A 714 33.87 -13.17 5.77
CA GLY A 714 34.66 -12.14 6.45
C GLY A 714 33.84 -10.96 6.98
N ALA A 715 32.52 -11.10 7.14
CA ALA A 715 31.70 -10.02 7.68
C ALA A 715 32.02 -9.78 9.18
N PRO A 716 32.19 -8.52 9.60
CA PRO A 716 32.55 -8.21 11.00
C PRO A 716 31.40 -8.45 11.97
N GLU A 717 30.15 -8.24 11.52
CA GLU A 717 28.95 -8.61 12.26
C GLU A 717 28.26 -9.75 11.53
N ARG A 718 27.84 -10.78 12.28
CA ARG A 718 27.18 -11.98 11.77
C ARG A 718 27.95 -12.61 10.60
N PRO A 719 29.21 -13.03 10.84
CA PRO A 719 29.98 -13.74 9.83
C PRO A 719 29.20 -14.97 9.35
N ARG A 720 29.41 -15.32 8.08
CA ARG A 720 28.82 -16.52 7.46
C ARG A 720 29.91 -17.30 6.78
N TYR A 721 29.67 -18.60 6.62
CA TYR A 721 30.47 -19.44 5.75
C TYR A 721 29.73 -19.68 4.43
N THR A 722 30.51 -19.99 3.40
CA THR A 722 30.04 -20.59 2.15
C THR A 722 30.88 -21.83 1.89
N CYS A 723 30.22 -22.96 1.68
CA CYS A 723 30.83 -24.24 1.37
C CYS A 723 30.38 -24.68 -0.03
N THR A 724 31.33 -24.88 -0.93
CA THR A 724 31.08 -25.30 -2.31
C THR A 724 31.65 -26.69 -2.57
N GLY A 725 31.02 -27.44 -3.46
CA GLY A 725 31.50 -28.75 -3.84
C GLY A 725 30.67 -29.31 -5.00
N ARG A 726 30.79 -30.62 -5.20
CA ARG A 726 30.03 -31.34 -6.23
C ARG A 726 29.28 -32.50 -5.57
N ILE A 727 28.02 -32.67 -5.96
CA ILE A 727 27.14 -33.72 -5.45
C ILE A 727 26.56 -34.52 -6.62
N THR A 728 26.27 -35.80 -6.38
CA THR A 728 25.72 -36.71 -7.38
C THR A 728 24.41 -37.28 -6.88
N ALA A 729 23.36 -37.10 -7.67
CA ALA A 729 22.05 -37.72 -7.48
C ALA A 729 21.92 -38.99 -8.32
N ASN A 730 21.27 -40.01 -7.78
CA ASN A 730 20.76 -41.10 -8.62
C ASN A 730 19.51 -40.60 -9.33
N LEU A 731 19.42 -40.83 -10.64
CA LEU A 731 18.31 -40.32 -11.44
C LEU A 731 17.29 -41.44 -11.68
N GLY A 732 16.05 -41.23 -11.24
CA GLY A 732 14.93 -42.13 -11.49
C GLY A 732 14.48 -42.10 -12.96
N ALA A 733 14.59 -40.93 -13.61
CA ALA A 733 14.24 -40.76 -15.01
C ALA A 733 15.05 -39.62 -15.66
N SER A 734 16.27 -39.92 -16.13
CA SER A 734 17.17 -38.93 -16.75
C SER A 734 16.64 -38.28 -18.03
N GLY A 735 15.67 -38.90 -18.71
CA GLY A 735 14.98 -38.30 -19.86
C GLY A 735 13.87 -37.31 -19.49
N ASN A 736 13.52 -37.20 -18.20
CA ASN A 736 12.50 -36.28 -17.70
C ASN A 736 13.16 -35.16 -16.88
N PRO A 737 13.24 -33.92 -17.39
CA PRO A 737 13.88 -32.82 -16.69
C PRO A 737 13.19 -32.47 -15.36
N ASP A 738 11.87 -32.71 -15.23
CA ASP A 738 11.14 -32.52 -13.97
C ASP A 738 11.64 -33.50 -12.90
N ALA A 739 11.86 -34.77 -13.28
CA ALA A 739 12.38 -35.80 -12.39
C ALA A 739 13.84 -35.53 -12.02
N VAL A 740 14.69 -35.14 -12.98
CA VAL A 740 16.09 -34.82 -12.71
C VAL A 740 16.24 -33.69 -11.69
N PHE A 741 15.40 -32.65 -11.81
CA PHE A 741 15.42 -31.54 -10.85
C PHE A 741 14.97 -31.97 -9.45
N LYS A 742 13.91 -32.78 -9.36
CA LYS A 742 13.41 -33.34 -8.09
C LYS A 742 14.45 -34.25 -7.44
N ASP A 743 14.99 -35.21 -8.17
CA ASP A 743 16.02 -36.15 -7.69
C ASP A 743 17.25 -35.40 -7.15
N MET A 744 17.69 -34.34 -7.84
CA MET A 744 18.81 -33.51 -7.37
C MET A 744 18.43 -32.67 -6.14
N SER A 745 17.25 -32.08 -6.10
CA SER A 745 16.77 -31.30 -4.95
C SER A 745 16.68 -32.15 -3.70
N GLU A 746 16.05 -33.32 -3.79
CA GLU A 746 15.95 -34.30 -2.70
C GLU A 746 17.34 -34.80 -2.27
N THR A 747 18.26 -34.99 -3.21
CA THR A 747 19.65 -35.36 -2.90
C THR A 747 20.34 -34.26 -2.10
N VAL A 748 20.21 -32.99 -2.50
CA VAL A 748 20.79 -31.85 -1.76
C VAL A 748 20.15 -31.72 -0.38
N ASP A 749 18.83 -31.76 -0.30
CA ASP A 749 18.09 -31.62 0.96
C ASP A 749 18.47 -32.74 1.94
N TYR A 750 18.44 -33.99 1.51
CA TYR A 750 18.80 -35.11 2.38
C TYR A 750 20.30 -35.13 2.73
N PHE A 751 21.18 -35.13 1.72
CA PHE A 751 22.60 -35.41 1.95
C PHE A 751 23.40 -34.23 2.48
N LEU A 752 22.99 -33.00 2.18
CA LEU A 752 23.68 -31.79 2.64
C LEU A 752 22.97 -31.12 3.81
N LEU A 753 21.63 -31.09 3.86
CA LEU A 753 20.89 -30.28 4.83
C LEU A 753 20.29 -31.08 6.00
N GLU A 754 19.68 -32.25 5.73
CA GLU A 754 19.09 -33.09 6.78
C GLU A 754 20.21 -33.79 7.55
N ARG A 755 21.13 -34.47 6.86
CA ARG A 755 22.23 -35.20 7.52
C ARG A 755 23.16 -34.29 8.31
N SER A 756 23.31 -33.02 7.93
CA SER A 756 24.15 -32.06 8.64
C SER A 756 23.56 -31.62 9.98
N THR A 757 22.26 -31.82 10.23
CA THR A 757 21.61 -31.41 11.49
C THR A 757 22.18 -32.13 12.72
N ALA A 758 22.78 -33.30 12.54
CA ALA A 758 23.49 -34.03 13.59
C ALA A 758 24.86 -33.42 13.96
N GLY A 759 25.29 -32.38 13.25
CA GLY A 759 26.56 -31.71 13.43
C GLY A 759 26.50 -30.56 14.44
N ASP A 760 27.39 -29.60 14.25
CA ASP A 760 27.40 -28.39 15.07
C ASP A 760 26.20 -27.49 14.70
N ASN A 761 25.69 -26.72 15.67
CA ASN A 761 24.48 -25.92 15.50
C ASN A 761 24.60 -24.82 14.42
N ASN A 762 25.81 -24.52 13.93
CA ASN A 762 26.06 -23.70 12.73
C ASN A 762 25.46 -24.28 11.45
N LEU A 763 25.19 -25.59 11.41
CA LEU A 763 24.60 -26.27 10.25
C LEU A 763 23.07 -26.25 10.29
N ALA A 764 22.44 -25.87 11.42
CA ALA A 764 20.99 -25.81 11.57
C ALA A 764 20.36 -24.78 10.64
N ASP A 765 21.04 -23.64 10.43
CA ASP A 765 20.58 -22.56 9.53
C ASP A 765 21.32 -22.57 8.18
N MET A 766 21.93 -23.71 7.82
CA MET A 766 22.57 -23.88 6.51
C MET A 766 21.51 -23.99 5.42
N ASN A 767 21.69 -23.25 4.32
CA ASN A 767 20.83 -23.31 3.14
C ASN A 767 21.70 -23.62 1.93
N CYS A 768 21.23 -24.50 1.03
CA CYS A 768 22.00 -24.94 -0.13
C CYS A 768 21.25 -24.72 -1.44
N SER A 769 21.98 -24.31 -2.47
CA SER A 769 21.58 -24.26 -3.88
C SER A 769 22.46 -25.19 -4.71
N PHE A 770 22.04 -25.48 -5.94
CA PHE A 770 22.81 -26.27 -6.90
C PHE A 770 22.67 -25.69 -8.32
N GLY A 771 23.68 -25.90 -9.15
CA GLY A 771 23.71 -25.46 -10.54
C GLY A 771 23.00 -26.43 -11.50
N GLU A 772 23.34 -26.34 -12.78
CA GLU A 772 22.85 -27.31 -13.77
C GLU A 772 23.32 -28.74 -13.47
N VAL A 773 22.46 -29.73 -13.78
CA VAL A 773 22.73 -31.14 -13.52
C VAL A 773 23.38 -31.77 -14.76
N ASP A 774 24.65 -32.14 -14.63
CA ASP A 774 25.40 -32.88 -15.64
C ASP A 774 25.00 -34.37 -15.58
N ILE A 775 24.06 -34.76 -16.43
CA ILE A 775 23.59 -36.16 -16.54
C ILE A 775 24.73 -37.03 -17.09
N TRP A 776 25.01 -38.14 -16.41
CA TRP A 776 26.04 -39.09 -16.83
C TRP A 776 25.64 -39.81 -18.11
N SER A 777 26.63 -40.29 -18.87
CA SER A 777 26.40 -40.92 -20.17
C SER A 777 25.53 -42.18 -20.13
N ASP A 778 25.43 -42.85 -18.98
CA ASP A 778 24.57 -44.03 -18.79
C ASP A 778 23.15 -43.67 -18.31
N GLY A 779 22.89 -42.37 -18.05
CA GLY A 779 21.60 -41.85 -17.61
C GLY A 779 21.17 -42.28 -16.21
N ARG A 780 22.05 -42.91 -15.41
CA ARG A 780 21.70 -43.43 -14.07
C ARG A 780 21.93 -42.44 -12.95
N ALA A 781 22.77 -41.44 -13.18
CA ALA A 781 23.12 -40.43 -12.22
C ALA A 781 23.36 -39.08 -12.90
N GLY A 782 23.31 -38.02 -12.10
CA GLY A 782 23.64 -36.66 -12.53
C GLY A 782 24.43 -35.95 -11.44
N SER A 783 25.41 -35.13 -11.84
CA SER A 783 26.22 -34.37 -10.90
C SER A 783 26.00 -32.87 -11.07
N ALA A 784 25.90 -32.13 -9.96
CA ALA A 784 25.82 -30.68 -9.98
C ALA A 784 26.81 -30.08 -8.98
N ASP A 785 27.30 -28.90 -9.29
CA ASP A 785 28.00 -28.09 -8.30
C ASP A 785 26.97 -27.52 -7.31
N PHE A 786 27.31 -27.53 -6.02
CA PHE A 786 26.47 -26.98 -4.96
C PHE A 786 27.16 -25.83 -4.23
N SER A 787 26.35 -24.95 -3.65
CA SER A 787 26.76 -23.85 -2.79
C SER A 787 25.88 -23.87 -1.54
N CYS A 788 26.49 -24.02 -0.37
CA CYS A 788 25.81 -24.00 0.92
C CYS A 788 26.28 -22.81 1.75
N GLU A 789 25.36 -22.00 2.27
CA GLU A 789 25.69 -20.89 3.17
C GLU A 789 25.01 -21.02 4.54
N GLY A 790 25.71 -20.64 5.59
CA GLY A 790 25.20 -20.67 6.96
C GLY A 790 25.97 -19.73 7.90
N PRO A 791 25.49 -19.54 9.14
CA PRO A 791 26.08 -18.57 10.05
C PRO A 791 27.33 -19.10 10.76
N LEU A 792 28.26 -18.19 11.04
CA LEU A 792 29.40 -18.39 11.95
C LEU A 792 29.18 -17.59 13.23
N LYS A 793 29.75 -18.07 14.32
CA LYS A 793 29.85 -17.31 15.57
C LYS A 793 30.74 -16.09 15.32
N GLY A 794 30.19 -14.91 15.62
CA GLY A 794 30.85 -13.61 15.48
C GLY A 794 31.64 -13.17 16.70
#